data_AF-A0A8J6IRC3-F1
#
_entry.id   AF-A0A8J6IRC3-F1
#
_cell.length_a   1.000
_cell.length_b   1.000
_cell.length_c   1.000
_cell.angle_alpha   90.00
_cell.angle_beta   90.00
_cell.angle_gamma   90.00
#
_symmetry.space_group_name_H-M   'P 1'
#
loop_
_entity.id
_entity.type
_entity.pdbx_description
1 polymer ?
#
loop_
_entity_poly.entity_id
_entity_poly.type
_entity_poly.pdbx_seq_one_letter_code
_entity_poly.pdbx_strand_id
1 'polypeptide(L)'
;MFLQFLKPNHVFWLILLLVVYVIRPANAVESEWQLIDTKSLIKAESNPVRTSSLELRGQHYWLNGIKIKQLYRYSPALAKTALAKQDSRIQLPVNGSLRTFTAKKNHLLPESLQRKYPAIQTFDLYNQQQKLAGKLEKTPSGMHASYLVEGQKWMLEPDVNTDVYLSYLVSEQQNEAFSEVTPRLQKTINSLQSQRALKPQNSVIHQYRLAMATTGEYSAKFSNDVEAVLSSTATLIQRINLVFQSDLAIEFVMAENSDQIIFTDATTDPFNNNTDDIDKAATVINERIGSQNFDLGHVLGTTGGGYASVGVTCVAGAKAEGYTGYSVVNNDYFYIDLVAHEIGHQVGGTHSFNGTSGFCSGNRSFDTAWEPGSGSTIMSYAGLCNSEDLQANVDDYFHIGTILQYRQELTSGRSGNCGTLVNLTSEQLVADAGANYTIPAQTPFMLTALQTENNPEGVTYNWEQYFEYINFTEHDPTPSPSASATEMAEDDGTRPLFRSFKPVTDPVRYLPALDLVLRGQGITRKGETYPTTSRLLRFGLSVRDNMGRIATDQAKITTTTEAGPFITILPDNNTLWHDQSEYSLEWDVANTDAAPVNCSAIDVYLSKTADASFDTLLASNIPNTGSAKLSSLPSAQTSNARLMLKCSDNIFYAVTPEFDIDVQSNRSPIAVDDELSLNENSSATEIDVLANDSDPDENDSLRIVAVTYEGQGTVTFTDSVISYTPATGFTGTETVTYQIEDDSGDVASAVLTIQVEKIPVVLPTPSGQNSGNGGGSAGGVTLLTLLCCWLVRRLYVANN
;
A
#
# COMPACT_ATOMS: atom_id res chain seq x y z
N MET A 1 -34.31 -68.77 2.67
CA MET A 1 -33.94 -69.93 3.51
C MET A 1 -32.42 -69.90 3.63
N PHE A 2 -31.76 -69.28 4.60
CA PHE A 2 -32.02 -69.07 6.02
C PHE A 2 -31.77 -67.60 6.41
N LEU A 3 -32.77 -67.00 7.05
CA LEU A 3 -32.70 -65.74 7.80
C LEU A 3 -32.87 -66.16 9.26
N GLN A 4 -31.81 -66.05 10.06
CA GLN A 4 -31.72 -66.17 11.53
C GLN A 4 -30.22 -66.46 11.78
N PHE A 5 -29.38 -65.54 12.24
CA PHE A 5 -29.44 -64.79 13.48
C PHE A 5 -28.65 -63.48 13.34
N LEU A 6 -29.30 -62.33 13.42
CA LEU A 6 -28.64 -61.06 13.75
C LEU A 6 -29.46 -60.38 14.84
N LYS A 7 -28.83 -60.14 15.99
CA LYS A 7 -29.44 -59.51 17.16
C LYS A 7 -29.82 -58.04 16.86
N PRO A 8 -30.85 -57.47 17.52
CA PRO A 8 -31.40 -56.14 17.23
C PRO A 8 -30.37 -54.99 17.29
N ASN A 9 -29.26 -55.17 18.01
CA ASN A 9 -28.25 -54.12 18.20
C ASN A 9 -27.32 -53.89 17.00
N HIS A 10 -27.28 -54.78 16.01
CA HIS A 10 -26.44 -54.59 14.82
C HIS A 10 -27.15 -53.84 13.69
N VAL A 11 -28.48 -53.84 13.66
CA VAL A 11 -29.27 -53.07 12.69
C VAL A 11 -29.24 -51.58 13.03
N PHE A 12 -29.22 -51.23 14.32
CA PHE A 12 -29.13 -49.84 14.77
C PHE A 12 -27.79 -49.19 14.41
N TRP A 13 -26.66 -49.91 14.55
CA TRP A 13 -25.34 -49.42 14.16
C TRP A 13 -25.13 -49.35 12.63
N LEU A 14 -25.72 -50.26 11.86
CA LEU A 14 -25.68 -50.20 10.39
C LEU A 14 -26.53 -49.05 9.83
N ILE A 15 -27.66 -48.72 10.46
CA ILE A 15 -28.47 -47.55 10.07
C ILE A 15 -27.79 -46.25 10.51
N LEU A 16 -27.11 -46.21 11.67
CA LEU A 16 -26.35 -45.02 12.09
C LEU A 16 -25.13 -44.75 11.17
N LEU A 17 -24.44 -45.81 10.71
CA LEU A 17 -23.35 -45.69 9.73
C LEU A 17 -23.82 -45.28 8.33
N LEU A 18 -25.03 -45.68 7.92
CA LEU A 18 -25.63 -45.24 6.65
C LEU A 18 -26.19 -43.81 6.71
N VAL A 19 -26.66 -43.35 7.88
CA VAL A 19 -27.12 -41.95 8.05
C VAL A 19 -25.95 -40.98 8.17
N VAL A 20 -24.81 -41.39 8.73
CA VAL A 20 -23.57 -40.57 8.76
C VAL A 20 -22.90 -40.47 7.37
N TYR A 21 -23.20 -41.36 6.43
CA TYR A 21 -22.65 -41.29 5.06
C TYR A 21 -23.53 -40.52 4.04
N VAL A 22 -24.75 -40.10 4.42
CA VAL A 22 -25.72 -39.46 3.49
C VAL A 22 -26.02 -37.99 3.83
N ILE A 23 -25.35 -37.40 4.82
CA ILE A 23 -25.34 -35.95 5.02
C ILE A 23 -23.91 -35.42 4.83
N ARG A 24 -23.40 -35.52 3.60
CA ARG A 24 -22.40 -34.55 3.12
C ARG A 24 -23.19 -33.41 2.48
N PRO A 25 -23.08 -32.16 2.95
CA PRO A 25 -23.60 -31.04 2.17
C PRO A 25 -22.92 -31.08 0.80
N ALA A 26 -23.71 -31.12 -0.27
CA ALA A 26 -23.24 -31.23 -1.65
C ALA A 26 -22.44 -30.01 -2.17
N ASN A 27 -21.94 -29.14 -1.27
CA ASN A 27 -21.30 -27.86 -1.59
C ASN A 27 -19.99 -27.61 -0.83
N ALA A 28 -19.44 -28.58 -0.10
CA ALA A 28 -18.09 -28.43 0.46
C ALA A 28 -17.05 -28.85 -0.59
N VAL A 29 -16.49 -27.88 -1.32
CA VAL A 29 -15.25 -28.07 -2.07
C VAL A 29 -14.15 -28.23 -1.01
N GLU A 30 -13.59 -29.43 -0.85
CA GLU A 30 -12.38 -29.61 -0.04
C GLU A 30 -11.28 -28.71 -0.62
N SER A 31 -10.55 -27.99 0.23
CA SER A 31 -9.51 -27.06 -0.21
C SER A 31 -8.42 -27.82 -0.97
N GLU A 32 -8.31 -27.59 -2.28
CA GLU A 32 -7.28 -28.21 -3.12
C GLU A 32 -5.87 -27.71 -2.75
N TRP A 33 -5.75 -26.58 -2.05
CA TRP A 33 -4.49 -25.98 -1.66
C TRP A 33 -4.17 -26.18 -0.18
N GLN A 34 -2.95 -26.61 0.12
CA GLN A 34 -2.42 -26.70 1.49
C GLN A 34 -1.17 -25.85 1.65
N LEU A 35 -1.22 -24.85 2.53
CA LEU A 35 -0.08 -23.99 2.87
C LEU A 35 1.01 -24.79 3.61
N ILE A 36 2.28 -24.53 3.29
CA ILE A 36 3.44 -25.21 3.85
C ILE A 36 4.23 -24.26 4.76
N ASP A 37 4.57 -24.71 5.96
CA ASP A 37 5.53 -24.02 6.83
C ASP A 37 6.94 -24.17 6.24
N THR A 38 7.54 -23.05 5.83
CA THR A 38 8.84 -22.95 5.16
C THR A 38 9.99 -23.53 5.98
N LYS A 39 9.86 -23.65 7.32
CA LYS A 39 10.85 -24.32 8.18
C LYS A 39 11.00 -25.82 7.88
N SER A 40 10.00 -26.45 7.26
CA SER A 40 10.03 -27.87 6.91
C SER A 40 10.77 -28.18 5.61
N LEU A 41 10.84 -27.21 4.68
CA LEU A 41 11.52 -27.34 3.38
C LEU A 41 13.05 -27.20 3.52
N ILE A 42 13.52 -26.32 4.40
CA ILE A 42 14.96 -26.07 4.65
C ILE A 42 15.69 -27.29 5.22
N LYS A 43 14.99 -28.23 5.86
CA LYS A 43 15.59 -29.48 6.38
C LYS A 43 15.88 -30.54 5.31
N ALA A 44 15.40 -30.37 4.08
CA ALA A 44 15.49 -31.39 3.03
C ALA A 44 16.71 -31.24 2.10
N GLU A 45 17.43 -30.11 2.14
CA GLU A 45 18.57 -29.87 1.25
C GLU A 45 19.89 -29.74 2.02
N SER A 46 20.85 -30.61 1.71
CA SER A 46 22.20 -30.58 2.26
C SER A 46 23.15 -29.64 1.51
N ASN A 47 22.66 -28.56 0.87
CA ASN A 47 23.51 -27.64 0.12
C ASN A 47 22.95 -26.19 0.13
N PRO A 48 23.51 -25.27 0.93
CA PRO A 48 22.98 -23.92 1.11
C PRO A 48 23.53 -22.96 0.05
N VAL A 49 23.28 -23.21 -1.23
CA VAL A 49 23.74 -22.34 -2.32
C VAL A 49 22.59 -22.00 -3.26
N ARG A 50 22.14 -20.73 -3.14
CA ARG A 50 21.13 -20.01 -3.95
C ARG A 50 19.66 -20.37 -3.68
N THR A 51 19.16 -20.05 -2.49
CA THR A 51 17.74 -19.67 -2.37
C THR A 51 17.55 -18.27 -2.94
N SER A 52 16.67 -18.10 -3.91
CA SER A 52 16.35 -16.77 -4.47
C SER A 52 15.62 -15.91 -3.42
N SER A 53 15.65 -14.57 -3.56
CA SER A 53 14.88 -13.67 -2.67
C SER A 53 13.37 -13.95 -2.71
N LEU A 54 12.87 -14.50 -3.83
CA LEU A 54 11.48 -14.93 -4.04
C LEU A 54 11.09 -16.15 -3.18
N GLU A 55 11.95 -17.16 -3.08
CA GLU A 55 11.71 -18.35 -2.24
C GLU A 55 11.68 -18.00 -0.74
N LEU A 56 12.27 -16.87 -0.35
CA LEU A 56 12.28 -16.40 1.05
C LEU A 56 11.05 -15.56 1.43
N ARG A 57 10.32 -14.99 0.46
CA ARG A 57 9.17 -14.08 0.70
C ARG A 57 7.83 -14.67 0.28
N GLY A 58 7.79 -15.48 -0.78
CA GLY A 58 6.57 -16.12 -1.25
C GLY A 58 6.13 -17.31 -0.38
N GLN A 59 4.82 -17.58 -0.40
CA GLN A 59 4.21 -18.69 0.34
C GLN A 59 4.15 -19.94 -0.53
N HIS A 60 4.45 -21.09 0.08
CA HIS A 60 4.55 -22.37 -0.61
C HIS A 60 3.29 -23.21 -0.38
N TYR A 61 2.77 -23.82 -1.45
CA TYR A 61 1.52 -24.57 -1.41
C TYR A 61 1.61 -25.93 -2.12
N TRP A 62 0.96 -26.95 -1.55
CA TRP A 62 0.63 -28.20 -2.27
C TRP A 62 -0.71 -28.07 -2.98
N LEU A 63 -0.80 -28.62 -4.19
CA LEU A 63 -2.08 -28.90 -4.84
C LEU A 63 -2.47 -30.37 -4.59
N ASN A 64 -3.62 -30.59 -3.96
CA ASN A 64 -4.19 -31.90 -3.60
C ASN A 64 -3.26 -32.81 -2.78
N GLY A 65 -2.29 -32.25 -2.05
CA GLY A 65 -1.31 -33.02 -1.26
C GLY A 65 -0.34 -33.88 -2.08
N ILE A 66 -0.25 -33.67 -3.41
CA ILE A 66 0.62 -34.43 -4.31
C ILE A 66 1.79 -33.56 -4.77
N LYS A 67 3.00 -34.14 -4.77
CA LYS A 67 4.19 -33.47 -5.32
C LYS A 67 4.07 -33.25 -6.83
N ILE A 68 4.50 -32.10 -7.35
CA ILE A 68 4.50 -31.82 -8.80
C ILE A 68 5.14 -32.97 -9.61
N LYS A 69 6.31 -33.50 -9.18
CA LYS A 69 6.96 -34.67 -9.81
C LYS A 69 6.18 -36.00 -9.69
N GLN A 70 5.28 -36.16 -8.72
CA GLN A 70 4.43 -37.35 -8.58
C GLN A 70 3.19 -37.31 -9.48
N LEU A 71 2.67 -36.12 -9.79
CA LEU A 71 1.60 -35.92 -10.79
C LEU A 71 2.02 -36.37 -12.19
N TYR A 72 3.30 -36.22 -12.56
CA TYR A 72 3.82 -36.72 -13.85
C TYR A 72 3.96 -38.25 -13.93
N ARG A 73 4.03 -38.96 -12.79
CA ARG A 73 4.16 -40.44 -12.76
C ARG A 73 2.84 -41.18 -12.58
N TYR A 74 1.80 -40.54 -12.05
CA TYR A 74 0.49 -41.16 -11.79
C TYR A 74 -0.62 -40.60 -12.67
N SER A 75 -0.54 -40.94 -13.96
CA SER A 75 -1.61 -40.83 -14.97
C SER A 75 -2.14 -39.40 -15.30
N PRO A 76 -2.28 -39.05 -16.59
CA PRO A 76 -2.96 -37.83 -17.04
C PRO A 76 -4.44 -37.69 -16.61
N ALA A 77 -5.02 -38.66 -15.91
CA ALA A 77 -6.46 -38.71 -15.60
C ALA A 77 -6.87 -37.87 -14.37
N LEU A 78 -5.98 -37.67 -13.39
CA LEU A 78 -6.26 -36.87 -12.18
C LEU A 78 -6.08 -35.37 -12.43
N ALA A 79 -5.08 -34.97 -13.23
CA ALA A 79 -4.97 -33.59 -13.72
C ALA A 79 -6.08 -33.23 -14.74
N LYS A 80 -6.79 -34.23 -15.27
CA LYS A 80 -7.92 -34.06 -16.20
C LYS A 80 -9.20 -33.65 -15.48
N THR A 81 -9.37 -33.89 -14.18
CA THR A 81 -10.71 -33.83 -13.56
C THR A 81 -11.08 -32.46 -12.97
N ALA A 82 -10.12 -31.62 -12.59
CA ALA A 82 -10.39 -30.33 -11.95
C ALA A 82 -10.75 -29.18 -12.93
N LEU A 83 -10.25 -29.19 -14.17
CA LEU A 83 -10.43 -28.09 -15.15
C LEU A 83 -11.05 -28.51 -16.49
N ALA A 84 -11.50 -29.77 -16.64
CA ALA A 84 -12.04 -30.27 -17.92
C ALA A 84 -13.46 -29.81 -18.26
N LYS A 85 -14.15 -29.09 -17.36
CA LYS A 85 -15.47 -28.53 -17.64
C LYS A 85 -15.33 -27.06 -18.05
N GLN A 86 -16.09 -26.67 -19.07
CA GLN A 86 -16.37 -25.27 -19.38
C GLN A 86 -16.99 -24.64 -18.11
N ASP A 87 -16.34 -23.60 -17.59
CA ASP A 87 -16.65 -22.93 -16.31
C ASP A 87 -16.45 -23.80 -15.06
N SER A 88 -15.18 -23.95 -14.66
CA SER A 88 -14.81 -24.66 -13.42
C SER A 88 -14.48 -23.65 -12.31
N ARG A 89 -14.96 -23.88 -11.08
CA ARG A 89 -14.55 -23.07 -9.92
C ARG A 89 -13.15 -23.50 -9.48
N ILE A 90 -12.26 -22.54 -9.30
CA ILE A 90 -10.90 -22.74 -8.78
C ILE A 90 -10.65 -21.80 -7.60
N GLN A 91 -9.91 -22.27 -6.60
CA GLN A 91 -9.42 -21.42 -5.52
C GLN A 91 -7.95 -21.10 -5.78
N LEU A 92 -7.54 -19.86 -5.58
CA LEU A 92 -6.14 -19.44 -5.71
C LEU A 92 -5.68 -18.74 -4.42
N PRO A 93 -4.43 -18.97 -3.99
CA PRO A 93 -3.90 -18.41 -2.76
C PRO A 93 -3.65 -16.90 -2.83
N VAL A 94 -3.92 -16.20 -1.73
CA VAL A 94 -3.68 -14.76 -1.53
C VAL A 94 -3.31 -14.57 -0.07
N ASN A 95 -2.03 -14.32 0.21
CA ASN A 95 -1.51 -14.07 1.56
C ASN A 95 -2.06 -15.03 2.64
N GLY A 96 -1.94 -16.34 2.44
CA GLY A 96 -2.36 -17.37 3.38
C GLY A 96 -3.86 -17.68 3.35
N SER A 97 -4.65 -16.88 2.64
CA SER A 97 -6.07 -17.09 2.39
C SER A 97 -6.32 -17.61 0.98
N LEU A 98 -7.52 -18.09 0.68
CA LEU A 98 -7.93 -18.50 -0.66
C LEU A 98 -8.97 -17.53 -1.22
N ARG A 99 -8.85 -17.17 -2.51
CA ARG A 99 -9.88 -16.47 -3.28
C ARG A 99 -10.47 -17.41 -4.32
N THR A 100 -11.78 -17.34 -4.55
CA THR A 100 -12.46 -18.21 -5.51
C THR A 100 -12.58 -17.49 -6.84
N PHE A 101 -12.32 -18.20 -7.92
CA PHE A 101 -12.48 -17.75 -9.30
C PHE A 101 -13.31 -18.78 -10.08
N THR A 102 -13.93 -18.32 -11.15
CA THR A 102 -14.42 -19.17 -12.23
C THR A 102 -13.39 -19.13 -13.35
N ALA A 103 -12.87 -20.29 -13.72
CA ALA A 103 -11.97 -20.46 -14.84
C ALA A 103 -12.78 -20.82 -16.09
N LYS A 104 -12.81 -19.91 -17.06
CA LYS A 104 -13.40 -20.14 -18.39
C LYS A 104 -12.27 -20.37 -19.38
N LYS A 105 -12.35 -21.49 -20.10
CA LYS A 105 -11.36 -21.80 -21.12
C LYS A 105 -11.35 -20.67 -22.16
N ASN A 106 -10.17 -20.13 -22.43
CA ASN A 106 -9.96 -19.13 -23.47
C ASN A 106 -9.30 -19.78 -24.70
N HIS A 107 -9.23 -19.02 -25.80
CA HIS A 107 -8.78 -19.52 -27.10
C HIS A 107 -7.42 -18.93 -27.50
N LEU A 108 -6.50 -18.80 -26.53
CA LEU A 108 -5.15 -18.30 -26.81
C LEU A 108 -4.49 -19.08 -27.96
N LEU A 109 -4.58 -20.42 -27.91
CA LEU A 109 -4.15 -21.27 -29.01
C LEU A 109 -5.33 -21.44 -30.00
N PRO A 110 -5.11 -21.21 -31.30
CA PRO A 110 -6.10 -21.56 -32.32
C PRO A 110 -6.36 -23.08 -32.32
N GLU A 111 -7.53 -23.50 -32.84
CA GLU A 111 -8.00 -24.88 -32.75
C GLU A 111 -7.03 -25.92 -33.36
N SER A 112 -6.26 -25.54 -34.38
CA SER A 112 -5.26 -26.39 -35.01
C SER A 112 -4.09 -26.68 -34.04
N LEU A 113 -3.52 -25.65 -33.44
CA LEU A 113 -2.42 -25.73 -32.48
C LEU A 113 -2.89 -26.41 -31.20
N GLN A 114 -4.09 -26.07 -30.71
CA GLN A 114 -4.66 -26.70 -29.52
C GLN A 114 -4.84 -28.22 -29.70
N ARG A 115 -5.18 -28.71 -30.90
CA ARG A 115 -5.26 -30.15 -31.19
C ARG A 115 -3.89 -30.81 -31.23
N LYS A 116 -2.86 -30.11 -31.70
CA LYS A 116 -1.48 -30.62 -31.79
C LYS A 116 -0.80 -30.64 -30.41
N TYR A 117 -1.08 -29.64 -29.58
CA TYR A 117 -0.50 -29.45 -28.24
C TYR A 117 -1.60 -29.44 -27.16
N PRO A 118 -2.29 -30.56 -26.92
CA PRO A 118 -3.44 -30.63 -26.01
C PRO A 118 -3.10 -30.45 -24.53
N ALA A 119 -1.81 -30.53 -24.16
CA ALA A 119 -1.33 -30.31 -22.81
C ALA A 119 -1.33 -28.83 -22.40
N ILE A 120 -1.25 -27.91 -23.38
CA ILE A 120 -1.31 -26.47 -23.17
C ILE A 120 -2.80 -26.07 -23.12
N GLN A 121 -3.27 -25.64 -21.95
CA GLN A 121 -4.65 -25.21 -21.73
C GLN A 121 -4.67 -23.86 -21.03
N THR A 122 -5.44 -22.91 -21.57
CA THR A 122 -5.45 -21.51 -21.13
C THR A 122 -6.86 -21.08 -20.75
N PHE A 123 -6.95 -20.22 -19.74
CA PHE A 123 -8.21 -19.84 -19.10
C PHE A 123 -8.18 -18.36 -18.70
N ASP A 124 -9.34 -17.73 -18.82
CA ASP A 124 -9.64 -16.47 -18.14
C ASP A 124 -10.21 -16.79 -16.77
N LEU A 125 -9.70 -16.11 -15.75
CA LEU A 125 -10.19 -16.17 -14.40
C LEU A 125 -11.09 -14.97 -14.15
N TYR A 126 -12.27 -15.21 -13.59
CA TYR A 126 -13.16 -14.15 -13.17
C TYR A 126 -13.95 -14.53 -11.93
N ASN A 127 -14.23 -13.56 -11.08
CA ASN A 127 -15.25 -13.67 -10.05
C ASN A 127 -16.12 -12.43 -10.15
N GLN A 128 -17.37 -12.57 -10.60
CA GLN A 128 -18.25 -11.41 -10.79
C GLN A 128 -18.71 -10.78 -9.47
N GLN A 129 -18.74 -11.54 -8.38
CA GLN A 129 -19.17 -11.06 -7.07
C GLN A 129 -18.03 -10.32 -6.35
N GLN A 130 -16.81 -10.84 -6.44
CA GLN A 130 -15.61 -10.25 -5.82
C GLN A 130 -14.77 -9.43 -6.81
N LYS A 131 -15.24 -9.32 -8.07
CA LYS A 131 -14.67 -8.53 -9.18
C LYS A 131 -13.18 -8.80 -9.40
N LEU A 132 -12.81 -10.07 -9.23
CA LEU A 132 -11.47 -10.57 -9.45
C LEU A 132 -11.32 -10.94 -10.92
N ALA A 133 -10.13 -10.69 -11.48
CA ALA A 133 -9.79 -11.03 -12.85
C ALA A 133 -8.41 -11.69 -12.88
N GLY A 134 -8.14 -12.49 -13.90
CA GLY A 134 -6.83 -13.10 -14.05
C GLY A 134 -6.71 -13.98 -15.28
N LYS A 135 -5.53 -14.55 -15.43
CA LYS A 135 -5.15 -15.47 -16.48
C LYS A 135 -4.54 -16.70 -15.82
N LEU A 136 -4.94 -17.87 -16.30
CA LEU A 136 -4.41 -19.15 -15.85
C LEU A 136 -4.06 -20.00 -17.04
N GLU A 137 -2.94 -20.69 -16.94
CA GLU A 137 -2.54 -21.66 -17.92
C GLU A 137 -1.99 -22.91 -17.25
N LYS A 138 -2.24 -24.02 -17.93
CA LYS A 138 -1.72 -25.33 -17.58
C LYS A 138 -0.88 -25.80 -18.74
N THR A 139 0.36 -26.15 -18.46
CA THR A 139 1.37 -26.57 -19.42
C THR A 139 2.00 -27.88 -18.96
N PRO A 140 2.90 -28.49 -19.75
CA PRO A 140 3.72 -29.61 -19.31
C PRO A 140 4.70 -29.27 -18.17
N SER A 141 4.92 -27.99 -17.82
CA SER A 141 5.73 -27.59 -16.67
C SER A 141 4.91 -27.42 -15.38
N GLY A 142 3.62 -27.17 -15.49
CA GLY A 142 2.73 -27.04 -14.34
C GLY A 142 1.58 -26.09 -14.60
N MET A 143 1.00 -25.58 -13.52
CA MET A 143 -0.01 -24.52 -13.58
C MET A 143 0.62 -23.16 -13.26
N HIS A 144 0.32 -22.18 -14.07
CA HIS A 144 0.78 -20.81 -13.92
C HIS A 144 -0.46 -19.92 -13.86
N ALA A 145 -0.49 -18.93 -12.96
CA ALA A 145 -1.61 -17.99 -12.92
C ALA A 145 -1.19 -16.62 -12.42
N SER A 146 -1.68 -15.59 -13.10
CA SER A 146 -1.56 -14.18 -12.69
C SER A 146 -2.95 -13.60 -12.50
N TYR A 147 -3.25 -13.03 -11.33
CA TYR A 147 -4.61 -12.59 -10.99
C TYR A 147 -4.60 -11.34 -10.10
N LEU A 148 -5.64 -10.53 -10.26
CA LEU A 148 -5.84 -9.27 -9.57
C LEU A 148 -6.80 -9.46 -8.40
N VAL A 149 -6.39 -8.99 -7.23
CA VAL A 149 -7.16 -9.02 -5.98
C VAL A 149 -6.96 -7.68 -5.29
N GLU A 150 -8.05 -6.92 -5.11
CA GLU A 150 -8.00 -5.61 -4.41
C GLU A 150 -6.98 -4.65 -5.06
N GLY A 151 -6.90 -4.64 -6.39
CA GLY A 151 -5.94 -3.83 -7.17
C GLY A 151 -4.50 -4.36 -7.16
N GLN A 152 -4.21 -5.42 -6.41
CA GLN A 152 -2.89 -6.03 -6.34
C GLN A 152 -2.78 -7.27 -7.23
N LYS A 153 -1.66 -7.39 -7.96
CA LYS A 153 -1.37 -8.57 -8.77
C LYS A 153 -0.64 -9.64 -7.98
N TRP A 154 -1.25 -10.81 -7.97
CA TRP A 154 -0.76 -12.03 -7.36
C TRP A 154 -0.31 -13.01 -8.42
N MET A 155 0.74 -13.75 -8.05
CA MET A 155 1.30 -14.80 -8.85
C MET A 155 1.10 -16.16 -8.23
N LEU A 156 1.00 -17.18 -9.10
CA LEU A 156 1.12 -18.58 -8.77
C LEU A 156 2.00 -19.24 -9.83
N GLU A 157 3.14 -19.79 -9.40
CA GLU A 157 4.14 -20.38 -10.29
C GLU A 157 4.60 -21.74 -9.72
N PRO A 158 4.92 -22.74 -10.55
CA PRO A 158 5.54 -23.97 -10.07
C PRO A 158 6.98 -23.68 -9.63
N ASP A 159 7.33 -24.09 -8.40
CA ASP A 159 8.71 -24.07 -7.92
C ASP A 159 9.47 -25.27 -8.49
N VAL A 160 10.46 -24.96 -9.33
CA VAL A 160 11.31 -25.93 -10.02
C VAL A 160 12.20 -26.75 -9.06
N ASN A 161 12.48 -26.21 -7.87
CA ASN A 161 13.38 -26.82 -6.89
C ASN A 161 12.62 -27.72 -5.91
N THR A 162 11.43 -27.30 -5.46
CA THR A 162 10.79 -27.89 -4.28
C THR A 162 9.50 -28.69 -4.54
N ASP A 163 9.12 -28.90 -5.81
CA ASP A 163 7.92 -29.64 -6.26
C ASP A 163 6.58 -29.09 -5.72
N VAL A 164 6.52 -27.81 -5.35
CA VAL A 164 5.35 -27.10 -4.82
C VAL A 164 5.03 -25.87 -5.68
N TYR A 165 3.94 -25.18 -5.39
CA TYR A 165 3.64 -23.90 -6.01
C TYR A 165 4.03 -22.74 -5.10
N LEU A 166 4.64 -21.71 -5.69
CA LEU A 166 4.94 -20.45 -5.03
C LEU A 166 3.83 -19.44 -5.36
N SER A 167 3.25 -18.84 -4.32
CA SER A 167 2.36 -17.68 -4.45
C SER A 167 2.97 -16.45 -3.82
N TYR A 168 3.00 -15.36 -4.57
CA TYR A 168 3.66 -14.12 -4.16
C TYR A 168 3.00 -12.90 -4.79
N LEU A 169 3.17 -11.76 -4.12
CA LEU A 169 2.75 -10.45 -4.60
C LEU A 169 3.86 -9.87 -5.50
N VAL A 170 3.50 -9.35 -6.68
CA VAL A 170 4.51 -8.87 -7.66
C VAL A 170 5.36 -7.71 -7.13
N SER A 171 4.82 -6.86 -6.23
CA SER A 171 5.58 -5.74 -5.64
C SER A 171 6.73 -6.16 -4.71
N GLU A 172 6.91 -7.45 -4.45
CA GLU A 172 8.00 -7.98 -3.62
C GLU A 172 9.23 -8.42 -4.42
N GLN A 173 9.18 -8.40 -5.76
CA GLN A 173 10.32 -8.70 -6.62
C GLN A 173 11.27 -7.49 -6.73
N GLN A 174 12.55 -7.73 -6.44
CA GLN A 174 13.64 -6.88 -6.92
C GLN A 174 14.37 -7.68 -8.00
N ASN A 175 14.29 -7.24 -9.25
CA ASN A 175 15.00 -7.86 -10.37
C ASN A 175 16.10 -6.94 -10.90
N GLU A 176 17.14 -7.58 -11.43
CA GLU A 176 18.43 -7.00 -11.81
C GLU A 176 18.33 -6.04 -13.00
N ALA A 177 19.03 -4.90 -12.92
CA ALA A 177 19.05 -3.88 -13.94
C ALA A 177 19.73 -4.34 -15.23
N PHE A 178 19.10 -4.07 -16.39
CA PHE A 178 19.70 -4.25 -17.72
C PHE A 178 19.21 -3.19 -18.70
N SER A 179 20.02 -2.87 -19.71
CA SER A 179 19.79 -1.80 -20.67
C SER A 179 19.10 -2.24 -21.95
N GLU A 180 18.08 -1.49 -22.36
CA GLU A 180 17.52 -1.52 -23.72
C GLU A 180 18.47 -0.87 -24.76
N VAL A 181 18.24 -1.11 -26.05
CA VAL A 181 18.94 -0.48 -27.18
C VAL A 181 17.95 0.40 -27.95
N THR A 182 18.37 1.60 -28.34
CA THR A 182 17.53 2.71 -28.85
C THR A 182 16.72 2.42 -30.14
N PRO A 183 15.36 2.39 -30.15
CA PRO A 183 14.50 2.01 -31.29
C PRO A 183 14.88 2.56 -32.69
N ARG A 184 14.65 1.80 -33.78
CA ARG A 184 15.01 2.24 -35.16
C ARG A 184 13.92 3.16 -35.63
N LEU A 185 14.33 4.31 -36.17
CA LEU A 185 13.49 5.24 -36.91
C LEU A 185 12.32 5.81 -36.10
N GLN A 186 12.59 6.94 -35.46
CA GLN A 186 11.65 8.07 -35.44
C GLN A 186 11.51 8.65 -36.86
N LYS A 187 11.04 7.84 -37.82
CA LYS A 187 10.45 8.41 -39.03
C LYS A 187 9.11 8.94 -38.59
N THR A 188 9.03 10.25 -38.38
CA THR A 188 7.78 10.99 -38.32
C THR A 188 6.96 10.60 -39.54
N ILE A 189 6.09 9.61 -39.41
CA ILE A 189 5.03 9.40 -40.38
C ILE A 189 3.94 10.35 -39.93
N ASN A 190 3.91 11.50 -40.61
CA ASN A 190 2.88 12.52 -40.52
C ASN A 190 1.48 11.90 -40.57
N SER A 191 0.88 11.54 -39.42
CA SER A 191 -0.55 11.20 -39.41
C SER A 191 -1.25 11.29 -38.05
N LEU A 192 -0.77 12.04 -37.06
CA LEU A 192 -1.64 12.45 -35.94
C LEU A 192 -2.45 13.68 -36.38
N GLN A 193 -3.34 13.48 -37.36
CA GLN A 193 -4.40 14.42 -37.69
C GLN A 193 -5.45 14.37 -36.57
N SER A 194 -5.65 15.54 -35.94
CA SER A 194 -6.79 15.92 -35.11
C SER A 194 -7.24 14.92 -34.04
N GLN A 195 -6.77 15.13 -32.80
CA GLN A 195 -7.43 14.64 -31.60
C GLN A 195 -8.82 15.28 -31.51
N ARG A 196 -9.85 14.59 -32.00
CA ARG A 196 -11.22 14.85 -31.54
C ARG A 196 -11.33 14.22 -30.15
N ALA A 197 -12.02 14.90 -29.23
CA ALA A 197 -12.40 14.35 -27.94
C ALA A 197 -12.92 12.91 -28.12
N LEU A 198 -12.10 11.94 -27.73
CA LEU A 198 -12.42 10.53 -27.86
C LEU A 198 -13.57 10.27 -26.89
N LYS A 199 -14.78 10.08 -27.44
CA LYS A 199 -15.93 9.65 -26.65
C LYS A 199 -15.64 8.27 -26.04
N PRO A 200 -16.17 7.97 -24.84
CA PRO A 200 -15.99 6.66 -24.22
C PRO A 200 -16.63 5.59 -25.10
N GLN A 201 -15.82 4.74 -25.72
CA GLN A 201 -16.33 3.52 -26.36
C GLN A 201 -16.07 2.34 -25.42
N ASN A 202 -16.90 2.27 -24.37
CA ASN A 202 -17.07 1.05 -23.60
C ASN A 202 -17.84 0.07 -24.46
N SER A 203 -17.17 -0.95 -25.02
CA SER A 203 -17.76 -2.28 -25.29
C SER A 203 -16.94 -3.20 -26.19
N VAL A 204 -15.72 -2.88 -26.64
CA VAL A 204 -14.97 -3.81 -27.53
C VAL A 204 -13.52 -4.03 -27.12
N ILE A 205 -13.08 -5.30 -27.17
CA ILE A 205 -11.67 -5.70 -27.15
C ILE A 205 -11.19 -5.83 -28.59
N HIS A 206 -10.03 -5.27 -28.92
CA HIS A 206 -9.31 -5.49 -30.17
C HIS A 206 -8.42 -6.73 -30.04
N GLN A 207 -8.82 -7.82 -30.67
CA GLN A 207 -8.08 -9.09 -30.64
C GLN A 207 -7.15 -9.21 -31.85
N TYR A 208 -5.84 -9.34 -31.62
CA TYR A 208 -4.82 -9.53 -32.66
C TYR A 208 -4.26 -10.94 -32.64
N ARG A 209 -4.01 -11.50 -33.84
CA ARG A 209 -3.23 -12.73 -34.00
C ARG A 209 -1.74 -12.38 -33.96
N LEU A 210 -1.06 -12.85 -32.92
CA LEU A 210 0.33 -12.59 -32.63
C LEU A 210 1.22 -13.78 -33.07
N ALA A 211 2.18 -13.51 -33.95
CA ALA A 211 3.19 -14.46 -34.38
C ALA A 211 4.49 -14.26 -33.60
N MET A 212 4.71 -15.06 -32.56
CA MET A 212 5.95 -15.05 -31.76
C MET A 212 6.97 -16.02 -32.37
N ALA A 213 7.92 -15.51 -33.14
CA ALA A 213 9.05 -16.29 -33.63
C ALA A 213 10.15 -16.37 -32.56
N THR A 214 10.96 -17.42 -32.56
CA THR A 214 12.05 -17.58 -31.59
C THR A 214 13.38 -17.89 -32.27
N THR A 215 14.48 -17.33 -31.80
CA THR A 215 15.82 -17.77 -32.25
C THR A 215 16.14 -19.17 -31.72
N GLY A 216 17.13 -19.84 -32.29
CA GLY A 216 17.61 -21.13 -31.80
C GLY A 216 18.15 -21.05 -30.36
N GLU A 217 18.77 -19.93 -29.99
CA GLU A 217 19.27 -19.70 -28.63
C GLU A 217 18.14 -19.52 -27.63
N TYR A 218 17.04 -18.88 -28.01
CA TYR A 218 15.83 -18.82 -27.17
C TYR A 218 15.28 -20.23 -26.93
N SER A 219 15.13 -21.01 -28.00
CA SER A 219 14.64 -22.38 -27.90
C SER A 219 15.56 -23.29 -27.06
N ALA A 220 16.86 -23.04 -27.07
CA ALA A 220 17.83 -23.76 -26.24
C ALA A 220 17.58 -23.59 -24.73
N LYS A 221 16.95 -22.48 -24.30
CA LYS A 221 16.51 -22.29 -22.90
C LYS A 221 15.42 -23.28 -22.48
N PHE A 222 14.74 -23.87 -23.46
CA PHE A 222 13.66 -24.84 -23.29
C PHE A 222 14.02 -26.20 -23.89
N SER A 223 15.31 -26.59 -23.81
CA SER A 223 15.83 -27.87 -24.32
C SER A 223 15.58 -28.12 -25.82
N ASN A 224 15.39 -27.06 -26.61
CA ASN A 224 15.03 -27.13 -28.02
C ASN A 224 13.71 -27.87 -28.30
N ASP A 225 12.86 -28.01 -27.28
CA ASP A 225 11.57 -28.68 -27.42
C ASP A 225 10.48 -27.68 -27.81
N VAL A 226 9.83 -27.94 -28.96
CA VAL A 226 8.82 -27.04 -29.52
C VAL A 226 7.61 -26.88 -28.59
N GLU A 227 7.18 -27.94 -27.90
CA GLU A 227 6.04 -27.86 -26.97
C GLU A 227 6.40 -27.03 -25.72
N ALA A 228 7.62 -27.15 -25.22
CA ALA A 228 8.14 -26.34 -24.12
C ALA A 228 8.26 -24.85 -24.51
N VAL A 229 8.76 -24.55 -25.72
CA VAL A 229 8.80 -23.17 -26.24
C VAL A 229 7.40 -22.59 -26.42
N LEU A 230 6.46 -23.36 -26.99
CA LEU A 230 5.06 -22.95 -27.10
C LEU A 230 4.41 -22.72 -25.72
N SER A 231 4.75 -23.54 -24.74
CA SER A 231 4.25 -23.39 -23.37
C SER A 231 4.74 -22.09 -22.74
N SER A 232 6.03 -21.77 -22.90
CA SER A 232 6.62 -20.51 -22.43
C SER A 232 6.00 -19.29 -23.11
N THR A 233 5.84 -19.34 -24.44
CA THR A 233 5.20 -18.24 -25.19
C THR A 233 3.72 -18.11 -24.84
N ALA A 234 3.01 -19.20 -24.51
CA ALA A 234 1.64 -19.14 -24.00
C ALA A 234 1.56 -18.43 -22.65
N THR A 235 2.45 -18.77 -21.70
CA THR A 235 2.55 -18.07 -20.41
C THR A 235 2.85 -16.59 -20.61
N LEU A 236 3.85 -16.24 -21.43
CA LEU A 236 4.19 -14.85 -21.75
C LEU A 236 2.97 -14.10 -22.30
N ILE A 237 2.27 -14.64 -23.30
CA ILE A 237 1.13 -13.95 -23.92
C ILE A 237 -0.01 -13.78 -22.90
N GLN A 238 -0.25 -14.77 -22.04
CA GLN A 238 -1.23 -14.65 -20.95
C GLN A 238 -0.82 -13.55 -19.95
N ARG A 239 0.47 -13.43 -19.62
CA ARG A 239 0.95 -12.37 -18.72
C ARG A 239 0.73 -10.98 -19.30
N ILE A 240 1.09 -10.74 -20.56
CA ILE A 240 0.87 -9.43 -21.19
C ILE A 240 -0.62 -9.16 -21.42
N ASN A 241 -1.42 -10.19 -21.76
CA ASN A 241 -2.87 -10.03 -21.95
C ASN A 241 -3.58 -9.54 -20.69
N LEU A 242 -3.12 -9.92 -19.48
CA LEU A 242 -3.71 -9.39 -18.25
C LEU A 242 -3.62 -7.85 -18.19
N VAL A 243 -2.50 -7.29 -18.64
CA VAL A 243 -2.26 -5.83 -18.63
C VAL A 243 -2.90 -5.14 -19.83
N PHE A 244 -2.64 -5.64 -21.05
CA PHE A 244 -3.16 -5.04 -22.29
C PHE A 244 -4.69 -5.07 -22.35
N GLN A 245 -5.34 -6.11 -21.82
CA GLN A 245 -6.81 -6.12 -21.75
C GLN A 245 -7.29 -5.05 -20.79
N SER A 246 -6.76 -5.05 -19.55
CA SER A 246 -7.17 -4.11 -18.49
C SER A 246 -7.06 -2.64 -18.91
N ASP A 247 -5.95 -2.26 -19.53
CA ASP A 247 -5.61 -0.85 -19.74
C ASP A 247 -5.93 -0.36 -21.15
N LEU A 248 -5.83 -1.25 -22.15
CA LEU A 248 -5.87 -0.88 -23.56
C LEU A 248 -7.05 -1.52 -24.32
N ALA A 249 -7.79 -2.43 -23.68
CA ALA A 249 -8.79 -3.27 -24.34
C ALA A 249 -8.21 -4.01 -25.56
N ILE A 250 -6.96 -4.47 -25.45
CA ILE A 250 -6.26 -5.27 -26.48
C ILE A 250 -6.07 -6.70 -25.97
N GLU A 251 -6.32 -7.69 -26.83
CA GLU A 251 -6.04 -9.09 -26.57
C GLU A 251 -5.18 -9.68 -27.68
N PHE A 252 -4.20 -10.50 -27.31
CA PHE A 252 -3.40 -11.28 -28.23
C PHE A 252 -3.78 -12.76 -28.17
N VAL A 253 -3.98 -13.36 -29.35
CA VAL A 253 -4.09 -14.81 -29.54
C VAL A 253 -2.96 -15.28 -30.44
N MET A 254 -2.50 -16.52 -30.30
CA MET A 254 -1.43 -17.03 -31.17
C MET A 254 -1.88 -17.11 -32.63
N ALA A 255 -0.98 -16.76 -33.54
CA ALA A 255 -1.19 -17.00 -34.97
C ALA A 255 -1.25 -18.51 -35.27
N GLU A 256 -2.04 -18.85 -36.29
CA GLU A 256 -2.06 -20.19 -36.87
C GLU A 256 -0.64 -20.61 -37.30
N ASN A 257 -0.29 -21.89 -37.08
CA ASN A 257 1.03 -22.45 -37.41
C ASN A 257 2.23 -21.80 -36.68
N SER A 258 2.02 -21.14 -35.55
CA SER A 258 3.12 -20.56 -34.74
C SER A 258 4.21 -21.57 -34.33
N ASP A 259 3.91 -22.87 -34.34
CA ASP A 259 4.90 -23.93 -34.13
C ASP A 259 5.97 -24.00 -35.23
N GLN A 260 5.71 -23.42 -36.41
CA GLN A 260 6.63 -23.41 -37.56
C GLN A 260 7.63 -22.24 -37.55
N ILE A 261 7.43 -21.27 -36.65
CA ILE A 261 8.34 -20.12 -36.44
C ILE A 261 9.15 -20.26 -35.14
N ILE A 262 9.13 -21.45 -34.54
CA ILE A 262 10.02 -21.86 -33.46
C ILE A 262 11.24 -22.53 -34.08
N PHE A 263 12.39 -21.88 -33.99
CA PHE A 263 13.63 -22.43 -34.52
C PHE A 263 14.40 -23.11 -33.41
N THR A 264 14.76 -24.38 -33.59
CA THR A 264 15.34 -25.24 -32.52
C THR A 264 16.85 -25.43 -32.63
N ASP A 265 17.49 -24.79 -33.60
CA ASP A 265 18.92 -24.93 -33.88
C ASP A 265 19.53 -23.55 -34.17
N ALA A 266 20.34 -23.08 -33.22
CA ALA A 266 21.02 -21.79 -33.26
C ALA A 266 21.97 -21.62 -34.46
N THR A 267 22.33 -22.71 -35.15
CA THR A 267 23.23 -22.66 -36.31
C THR A 267 22.49 -22.52 -37.63
N THR A 268 21.22 -22.92 -37.68
CA THR A 268 20.42 -22.95 -38.92
C THR A 268 19.20 -22.04 -38.87
N ASP A 269 18.92 -21.43 -37.73
CA ASP A 269 17.87 -20.43 -37.63
C ASP A 269 18.22 -19.16 -38.43
N PRO A 270 17.21 -18.43 -38.91
CA PRO A 270 17.43 -17.29 -39.79
C PRO A 270 17.75 -16.00 -39.03
N PHE A 271 17.85 -16.03 -37.70
CA PHE A 271 18.07 -14.88 -36.83
C PHE A 271 19.53 -14.82 -36.34
N ASN A 272 19.96 -13.61 -35.96
CA ASN A 272 21.30 -13.30 -35.47
C ASN A 272 21.34 -13.20 -33.93
N ASN A 273 20.18 -13.39 -33.28
CA ASN A 273 19.99 -13.26 -31.84
C ASN A 273 20.35 -11.86 -31.31
N ASN A 274 19.95 -10.83 -32.05
CA ASN A 274 20.13 -9.44 -31.65
C ASN A 274 19.08 -8.53 -32.33
N THR A 275 19.11 -7.24 -31.99
CA THR A 275 18.14 -6.25 -32.45
C THR A 275 18.09 -6.04 -33.95
N ASP A 276 19.11 -6.43 -34.73
CA ASP A 276 19.07 -6.34 -36.20
C ASP A 276 18.11 -7.37 -36.83
N ASP A 277 17.63 -8.35 -36.06
CA ASP A 277 16.66 -9.34 -36.53
C ASP A 277 15.29 -8.74 -36.87
N ILE A 278 15.02 -7.54 -36.35
CA ILE A 278 13.82 -6.76 -36.65
C ILE A 278 13.59 -6.60 -38.16
N ASP A 279 14.66 -6.33 -38.94
CA ASP A 279 14.57 -5.98 -40.37
C ASP A 279 14.12 -7.16 -41.24
N LYS A 280 14.36 -8.40 -40.79
CA LYS A 280 14.06 -9.63 -41.54
C LYS A 280 12.91 -10.44 -40.93
N ALA A 281 12.48 -10.12 -39.71
CA ALA A 281 11.41 -10.80 -38.98
C ALA A 281 10.15 -10.98 -39.83
N ALA A 282 9.67 -9.92 -40.48
CA ALA A 282 8.47 -9.98 -41.30
C ALA A 282 8.62 -10.96 -42.47
N THR A 283 9.76 -10.92 -43.16
CA THR A 283 10.06 -11.84 -44.28
C THR A 283 10.07 -13.30 -43.79
N VAL A 284 10.83 -13.59 -42.73
CA VAL A 284 10.96 -14.95 -42.17
C VAL A 284 9.60 -15.51 -41.74
N ILE A 285 8.82 -14.73 -40.99
CA ILE A 285 7.50 -15.17 -40.52
C ILE A 285 6.54 -15.36 -41.70
N ASN A 286 6.54 -14.44 -42.68
CA ASN A 286 5.71 -14.55 -43.88
C ASN A 286 6.03 -15.81 -44.70
N GLU A 287 7.30 -16.18 -44.84
CA GLU A 287 7.71 -17.39 -45.57
C GLU A 287 7.27 -18.69 -44.88
N ARG A 288 7.18 -18.69 -43.56
CA ARG A 288 6.81 -19.87 -42.76
C ARG A 288 5.30 -20.03 -42.62
N ILE A 289 4.60 -18.97 -42.21
CA ILE A 289 3.18 -19.08 -41.85
C ILE A 289 2.26 -18.25 -42.74
N GLY A 290 2.79 -17.43 -43.65
CA GLY A 290 1.98 -16.58 -44.54
C GLY A 290 1.50 -15.28 -43.89
N SER A 291 1.60 -14.18 -44.63
CA SER A 291 1.32 -12.83 -44.10
C SER A 291 -0.13 -12.63 -43.67
N GLN A 292 -1.10 -13.36 -44.24
CA GLN A 292 -2.51 -13.25 -43.88
C GLN A 292 -2.86 -13.89 -42.51
N ASN A 293 -1.96 -14.68 -41.94
CA ASN A 293 -2.25 -15.51 -40.76
C ASN A 293 -1.93 -14.84 -39.41
N PHE A 294 -1.36 -13.64 -39.43
CA PHE A 294 -1.06 -12.86 -38.23
C PHE A 294 -1.31 -11.37 -38.48
N ASP A 295 -1.52 -10.63 -37.41
CA ASP A 295 -1.79 -9.19 -37.39
C ASP A 295 -0.58 -8.40 -36.87
N LEU A 296 0.17 -9.03 -35.95
CA LEU A 296 1.42 -8.56 -35.36
C LEU A 296 2.39 -9.74 -35.23
N GLY A 297 3.67 -9.51 -35.45
CA GLY A 297 4.74 -10.48 -35.26
C GLY A 297 5.86 -9.91 -34.39
N HIS A 298 6.59 -10.78 -33.71
CA HIS A 298 7.68 -10.39 -32.81
C HIS A 298 8.69 -11.53 -32.71
N VAL A 299 9.97 -11.21 -32.57
CA VAL A 299 11.06 -12.20 -32.43
C VAL A 299 11.56 -12.23 -30.99
N LEU A 300 11.68 -13.43 -30.41
CA LEU A 300 12.27 -13.66 -29.09
C LEU A 300 13.67 -14.26 -29.22
N GLY A 301 14.65 -13.63 -28.59
CA GLY A 301 16.03 -14.08 -28.48
C GLY A 301 16.53 -14.10 -27.04
N THR A 302 17.84 -14.17 -26.86
CA THR A 302 18.50 -14.26 -25.54
C THR A 302 19.48 -13.13 -25.25
N THR A 303 19.72 -12.25 -26.23
CA THR A 303 20.62 -11.11 -26.11
C THR A 303 20.09 -9.89 -26.87
N GLY A 304 20.61 -8.71 -26.59
CA GLY A 304 20.30 -7.49 -27.35
C GLY A 304 19.28 -6.54 -26.72
N GLY A 305 18.60 -6.93 -25.64
CA GLY A 305 17.56 -6.09 -25.03
C GLY A 305 16.29 -6.09 -25.87
N GLY A 306 15.59 -4.97 -25.92
CA GLY A 306 14.38 -4.78 -26.73
C GLY A 306 14.63 -3.87 -27.93
N TYR A 307 13.83 -4.06 -28.98
CA TYR A 307 13.78 -3.17 -30.13
C TYR A 307 12.50 -3.32 -30.96
N ALA A 308 11.80 -2.22 -31.22
CA ALA A 308 10.62 -2.23 -32.07
C ALA A 308 10.44 -0.96 -32.90
N SER A 309 9.84 -1.13 -34.08
CA SER A 309 9.32 -0.01 -34.87
C SER A 309 7.98 0.44 -34.31
N VAL A 310 7.74 1.75 -34.25
CA VAL A 310 6.50 2.30 -33.69
C VAL A 310 5.33 2.23 -34.67
N GLY A 311 4.18 1.71 -34.24
CA GLY A 311 2.93 1.75 -35.00
C GLY A 311 2.96 0.92 -36.30
N VAL A 312 3.52 -0.28 -36.21
CA VAL A 312 3.67 -1.23 -37.33
C VAL A 312 2.62 -2.34 -37.33
N THR A 313 1.80 -2.45 -36.28
CA THR A 313 0.66 -3.38 -36.25
C THR A 313 -0.22 -3.18 -37.48
N CYS A 314 -0.64 -4.28 -38.11
CA CYS A 314 -1.40 -4.29 -39.37
C CYS A 314 -0.67 -3.74 -40.62
N VAL A 315 0.60 -3.34 -40.54
CA VAL A 315 1.34 -2.78 -41.68
C VAL A 315 2.02 -3.89 -42.50
N ALA A 316 1.61 -4.04 -43.76
CA ALA A 316 2.22 -5.02 -44.66
C ALA A 316 3.74 -4.80 -44.80
N GLY A 317 4.53 -5.85 -44.62
CA GLY A 317 6.00 -5.83 -44.68
C GLY A 317 6.70 -5.36 -43.39
N ALA A 318 6.01 -4.63 -42.52
CA ALA A 318 6.59 -4.08 -41.28
C ALA A 318 5.96 -4.62 -39.99
N LYS A 319 4.80 -5.28 -40.05
CA LYS A 319 4.05 -5.76 -38.88
C LYS A 319 4.73 -6.84 -38.04
N ALA A 320 5.98 -7.18 -38.32
CA ALA A 320 6.80 -8.00 -37.44
C ALA A 320 8.13 -7.34 -37.06
N GLU A 321 8.26 -6.03 -37.28
CA GLU A 321 9.43 -5.26 -36.85
C GLU A 321 9.38 -5.07 -35.31
N GLY A 322 9.66 -6.15 -34.58
CA GLY A 322 9.92 -6.16 -33.15
C GLY A 322 10.80 -7.35 -32.75
N TYR A 323 11.72 -7.11 -31.83
CA TYR A 323 12.64 -8.08 -31.27
C TYR A 323 12.80 -7.85 -29.76
N THR A 324 12.83 -8.92 -28.97
CA THR A 324 13.21 -8.86 -27.56
C THR A 324 14.13 -10.03 -27.21
N GLY A 325 15.25 -9.76 -26.55
CA GLY A 325 16.20 -10.79 -26.13
C GLY A 325 16.89 -10.49 -24.81
N TYR A 326 16.82 -11.47 -23.89
CA TYR A 326 17.43 -11.39 -22.57
C TYR A 326 17.87 -12.78 -22.09
N SER A 327 18.89 -12.83 -21.21
CA SER A 327 19.51 -14.10 -20.83
C SER A 327 18.61 -14.98 -19.96
N VAL A 328 17.67 -14.37 -19.24
CA VAL A 328 16.64 -15.02 -18.41
C VAL A 328 15.28 -14.75 -19.07
N VAL A 329 14.69 -15.77 -19.68
CA VAL A 329 13.54 -15.59 -20.60
C VAL A 329 12.19 -15.95 -19.97
N ASN A 330 12.17 -16.20 -18.67
CA ASN A 330 11.02 -16.74 -17.94
C ASN A 330 10.77 -16.01 -16.61
N ASN A 331 10.80 -14.67 -16.63
CA ASN A 331 10.46 -13.82 -15.50
C ASN A 331 9.66 -12.59 -15.94
N ASP A 332 9.05 -11.89 -14.98
CA ASP A 332 8.23 -10.71 -15.26
C ASP A 332 9.07 -9.56 -15.85
N TYR A 333 10.37 -9.47 -15.56
CA TYR A 333 11.26 -8.50 -16.24
C TYR A 333 11.29 -8.72 -17.77
N PHE A 334 11.50 -9.95 -18.22
CA PHE A 334 11.47 -10.26 -19.65
C PHE A 334 10.07 -10.04 -20.24
N TYR A 335 9.01 -10.44 -19.53
CA TYR A 335 7.64 -10.38 -20.05
C TYR A 335 7.04 -8.97 -20.07
N ILE A 336 7.30 -8.16 -19.04
CA ILE A 336 6.67 -6.85 -18.82
C ILE A 336 7.64 -5.72 -19.18
N ASP A 337 8.81 -5.64 -18.56
CA ASP A 337 9.75 -4.54 -18.81
C ASP A 337 10.26 -4.52 -20.26
N LEU A 338 10.40 -5.69 -20.90
CA LEU A 338 10.89 -5.78 -22.27
C LEU A 338 9.80 -6.14 -23.29
N VAL A 339 9.21 -7.34 -23.23
CA VAL A 339 8.32 -7.78 -24.32
C VAL A 339 7.04 -6.92 -24.40
N ALA A 340 6.43 -6.57 -23.27
CA ALA A 340 5.26 -5.68 -23.27
C ALA A 340 5.61 -4.26 -23.73
N HIS A 341 6.81 -3.75 -23.38
CA HIS A 341 7.32 -2.46 -23.86
C HIS A 341 7.44 -2.44 -25.39
N GLU A 342 8.14 -3.43 -25.96
CA GLU A 342 8.39 -3.48 -27.39
C GLU A 342 7.13 -3.76 -28.21
N ILE A 343 6.27 -4.68 -27.75
CA ILE A 343 4.94 -4.87 -28.36
C ILE A 343 4.15 -3.56 -28.27
N GLY A 344 4.32 -2.82 -27.17
CA GLY A 344 3.69 -1.53 -27.00
C GLY A 344 4.08 -0.51 -28.08
N HIS A 345 5.37 -0.42 -28.41
CA HIS A 345 5.82 0.33 -29.57
C HIS A 345 5.18 -0.15 -30.86
N GLN A 346 5.15 -1.46 -31.12
CA GLN A 346 4.56 -1.99 -32.35
C GLN A 346 3.08 -1.64 -32.51
N VAL A 347 2.34 -1.49 -31.40
CA VAL A 347 0.94 -1.03 -31.40
C VAL A 347 0.84 0.49 -31.59
N GLY A 348 1.87 1.26 -31.21
CA GLY A 348 1.98 2.70 -31.49
C GLY A 348 2.30 3.58 -30.30
N GLY A 349 2.61 2.98 -29.15
CA GLY A 349 3.10 3.73 -27.99
C GLY A 349 4.45 4.39 -28.24
N THR A 350 4.66 5.58 -27.69
CA THR A 350 6.00 6.20 -27.56
C THR A 350 6.41 6.27 -26.10
N HIS A 351 7.68 6.57 -25.84
CA HIS A 351 8.19 6.63 -24.48
C HIS A 351 7.46 7.68 -23.63
N SER A 352 7.17 7.33 -22.37
CA SER A 352 6.45 8.20 -21.42
C SER A 352 7.37 9.00 -20.49
N PHE A 353 8.65 8.65 -20.39
CA PHE A 353 9.60 9.21 -19.41
C PHE A 353 10.17 10.58 -19.82
N ASN A 354 10.68 11.34 -18.83
CA ASN A 354 11.17 12.71 -19.00
C ASN A 354 12.65 12.94 -18.59
N GLY A 355 13.37 11.89 -18.20
CA GLY A 355 14.79 11.95 -17.85
C GLY A 355 15.73 12.05 -19.05
N THR A 356 17.01 12.32 -18.79
CA THR A 356 18.06 12.42 -19.83
C THR A 356 19.40 11.81 -19.43
N SER A 357 19.51 11.20 -18.25
CA SER A 357 20.69 10.48 -17.76
C SER A 357 20.64 9.00 -18.12
N GLY A 358 21.81 8.36 -18.22
CA GLY A 358 21.88 6.92 -18.52
C GLY A 358 21.27 6.59 -19.88
N PHE A 359 20.43 5.56 -19.92
CA PHE A 359 19.75 5.13 -21.14
C PHE A 359 18.56 6.02 -21.52
N CYS A 360 18.09 6.90 -20.63
CA CYS A 360 17.14 7.96 -21.04
C CYS A 360 17.75 8.93 -22.07
N SER A 361 19.08 9.13 -22.04
CA SER A 361 19.78 10.04 -22.95
C SER A 361 19.59 9.63 -24.41
N GLY A 362 18.91 10.47 -25.20
CA GLY A 362 18.67 10.22 -26.63
C GLY A 362 17.46 9.35 -26.94
N ASN A 363 16.77 8.81 -25.92
CA ASN A 363 15.55 8.01 -26.09
C ASN A 363 14.27 8.76 -25.67
N ARG A 364 14.39 9.90 -24.98
CA ARG A 364 13.24 10.70 -24.54
C ARG A 364 12.35 11.14 -25.73
N SER A 365 11.06 10.88 -25.64
CA SER A 365 10.05 11.36 -26.60
C SER A 365 9.44 12.69 -26.16
N PHE A 366 9.68 13.78 -26.92
CA PHE A 366 9.30 15.14 -26.51
C PHE A 366 7.81 15.34 -26.24
N ASP A 367 6.95 14.81 -27.11
CA ASP A 367 5.49 15.04 -27.06
C ASP A 367 4.78 14.17 -26.03
N THR A 368 5.46 13.14 -25.51
CA THR A 368 4.89 12.14 -24.60
C THR A 368 5.67 11.98 -23.31
N ALA A 369 6.59 12.90 -22.99
CA ALA A 369 7.39 12.89 -21.76
C ALA A 369 6.57 13.34 -20.53
N TRP A 370 5.58 12.53 -20.16
CA TRP A 370 4.63 12.80 -19.09
C TRP A 370 5.14 12.43 -17.69
N GLU A 371 6.00 11.42 -17.60
CA GLU A 371 6.46 10.89 -16.32
C GLU A 371 7.81 11.50 -15.89
N PRO A 372 7.99 11.93 -14.63
CA PRO A 372 9.26 12.46 -14.14
C PRO A 372 10.43 11.46 -14.25
N GLY A 373 11.63 11.94 -14.62
CA GLY A 373 12.85 11.13 -14.66
C GLY A 373 12.72 9.86 -15.48
N SER A 374 13.10 8.71 -14.90
CA SER A 374 12.98 7.40 -15.54
C SER A 374 11.54 6.98 -15.89
N GLY A 375 10.54 7.60 -15.24
CA GLY A 375 9.18 7.10 -15.19
C GLY A 375 9.05 5.80 -14.39
N SER A 376 7.84 5.25 -14.42
CA SER A 376 7.36 4.12 -13.62
C SER A 376 6.49 3.13 -14.39
N THR A 377 5.86 3.53 -15.50
CA THR A 377 4.94 2.66 -16.27
C THR A 377 5.64 1.89 -17.40
N ILE A 378 4.94 0.96 -18.06
CA ILE A 378 5.51 0.07 -19.07
C ILE A 378 6.26 0.80 -20.20
N MET A 379 5.75 1.94 -20.69
CA MET A 379 6.41 2.69 -21.77
C MET A 379 7.50 3.67 -21.26
N SER A 380 7.90 3.54 -19.99
CA SER A 380 8.97 4.31 -19.37
C SER A 380 10.28 3.52 -19.33
N TYR A 381 11.35 4.16 -18.85
CA TYR A 381 12.69 3.55 -18.71
C TYR A 381 13.06 3.38 -17.22
N ALA A 382 12.10 2.94 -16.41
CA ALA A 382 12.28 2.72 -14.98
C ALA A 382 13.55 1.89 -14.68
N GLY A 383 14.47 2.44 -13.89
CA GLY A 383 15.70 1.76 -13.50
C GLY A 383 16.88 1.91 -14.49
N LEU A 384 16.69 2.65 -15.58
CA LEU A 384 17.67 2.79 -16.65
C LEU A 384 18.28 4.20 -16.76
N CYS A 385 17.92 5.11 -15.86
CA CYS A 385 18.23 6.55 -15.94
C CYS A 385 19.08 7.05 -14.77
N ASN A 386 19.83 6.15 -14.12
CA ASN A 386 20.82 6.44 -13.08
C ASN A 386 20.22 7.20 -11.88
N SER A 387 20.73 8.41 -11.59
CA SER A 387 20.24 9.24 -10.50
C SER A 387 18.78 9.65 -10.66
N GLU A 388 18.22 9.53 -11.86
CA GLU A 388 16.84 9.89 -12.17
C GLU A 388 15.85 8.73 -11.98
N ASP A 389 16.34 7.57 -11.54
CA ASP A 389 15.49 6.39 -11.32
C ASP A 389 14.52 6.61 -10.16
N LEU A 390 13.23 6.44 -10.47
CA LEU A 390 12.10 6.44 -9.52
C LEU A 390 11.91 5.09 -8.84
N GLN A 391 12.26 4.02 -9.54
CA GLN A 391 12.15 2.63 -9.14
C GLN A 391 13.05 1.77 -10.04
N ALA A 392 13.24 0.50 -9.68
CA ALA A 392 14.18 -0.38 -10.38
C ALA A 392 13.61 -1.05 -11.64
N ASN A 393 12.29 -1.24 -11.72
CA ASN A 393 11.59 -1.95 -12.79
C ASN A 393 10.24 -1.26 -13.03
N VAL A 394 9.65 -1.41 -14.20
CA VAL A 394 8.33 -0.83 -14.48
C VAL A 394 7.26 -1.51 -13.61
N ASP A 395 6.24 -0.75 -13.27
CA ASP A 395 4.99 -1.32 -12.80
C ASP A 395 4.13 -1.72 -13.99
N ASP A 396 3.37 -2.80 -13.81
CA ASP A 396 2.66 -3.51 -14.87
C ASP A 396 1.31 -2.89 -15.26
N TYR A 397 1.36 -1.61 -15.62
CA TYR A 397 0.24 -0.84 -16.17
C TYR A 397 0.75 0.23 -17.13
N PHE A 398 -0.18 0.84 -17.88
CA PHE A 398 0.14 1.92 -18.82
C PHE A 398 -0.27 3.28 -18.27
N HIS A 399 0.57 4.29 -18.52
CA HIS A 399 0.26 5.68 -18.18
C HIS A 399 -0.99 6.17 -18.93
N ILE A 400 -1.82 7.03 -18.32
CA ILE A 400 -3.02 7.60 -18.97
C ILE A 400 -2.74 8.19 -20.36
N GLY A 401 -1.63 8.91 -20.51
CA GLY A 401 -1.24 9.49 -21.80
C GLY A 401 -1.01 8.42 -22.87
N THR A 402 -0.37 7.30 -22.49
CA THR A 402 -0.17 6.13 -23.34
C THR A 402 -1.50 5.48 -23.68
N ILE A 403 -2.40 5.31 -22.72
CA ILE A 403 -3.75 4.77 -22.96
C ILE A 403 -4.50 5.60 -23.99
N LEU A 404 -4.44 6.93 -23.89
CA LEU A 404 -5.06 7.84 -24.86
C LEU A 404 -4.41 7.75 -26.25
N GLN A 405 -3.08 7.62 -26.31
CA GLN A 405 -2.34 7.40 -27.57
C GLN A 405 -2.79 6.11 -28.26
N TYR A 406 -2.90 5.01 -27.52
CA TYR A 406 -3.33 3.72 -28.10
C TYR A 406 -4.78 3.78 -28.56
N ARG A 407 -5.68 4.41 -27.80
CA ARG A 407 -7.06 4.61 -28.26
C ARG A 407 -7.13 5.39 -29.56
N GLN A 408 -6.26 6.39 -29.74
CA GLN A 408 -6.15 7.09 -31.02
C GLN A 408 -5.66 6.14 -32.13
N GLU A 409 -4.65 5.31 -31.86
CA GLU A 409 -4.13 4.33 -32.83
C GLU A 409 -5.14 3.24 -33.23
N LEU A 410 -5.96 2.79 -32.28
CA LEU A 410 -7.02 1.80 -32.53
C LEU A 410 -8.22 2.40 -33.27
N THR A 411 -8.55 3.68 -33.04
CA THR A 411 -9.73 4.32 -33.65
C THR A 411 -9.44 4.98 -34.99
N SER A 412 -8.23 5.49 -35.18
CA SER A 412 -7.87 6.33 -36.33
C SER A 412 -6.47 6.07 -36.89
N GLY A 413 -5.64 5.31 -36.17
CA GLY A 413 -4.30 4.94 -36.59
C GLY A 413 -4.24 3.61 -37.33
N ARG A 414 -3.03 3.06 -37.45
CA ARG A 414 -2.80 1.86 -38.29
C ARG A 414 -3.20 0.59 -37.60
N SER A 415 -3.04 0.54 -36.29
CA SER A 415 -3.37 -0.61 -35.47
C SER A 415 -4.86 -0.96 -35.56
N GLY A 416 -5.73 0.05 -35.73
CA GLY A 416 -7.17 -0.16 -35.98
C GLY A 416 -7.54 -0.81 -37.34
N ASN A 417 -6.59 -1.03 -38.26
CA ASN A 417 -6.90 -1.52 -39.62
C ASN A 417 -7.07 -3.05 -39.72
N CYS A 418 -6.75 -3.80 -38.67
CA CYS A 418 -6.89 -5.25 -38.62
C CYS A 418 -7.24 -5.72 -37.20
N GLY A 419 -7.17 -7.03 -36.96
CA GLY A 419 -7.68 -7.64 -35.73
C GLY A 419 -9.20 -7.83 -35.76
N THR A 420 -9.69 -8.56 -34.76
CA THR A 420 -11.11 -8.88 -34.60
C THR A 420 -11.67 -8.12 -33.41
N LEU A 421 -12.82 -7.47 -33.59
CA LEU A 421 -13.51 -6.78 -32.49
C LEU A 421 -14.38 -7.76 -31.71
N VAL A 422 -14.12 -7.89 -30.41
CA VAL A 422 -14.86 -8.75 -29.49
C VAL A 422 -15.71 -7.87 -28.56
N ASN A 423 -17.04 -8.00 -28.63
CA ASN A 423 -17.95 -7.21 -27.81
C ASN A 423 -17.95 -7.68 -26.33
N LEU A 424 -17.84 -6.74 -25.40
CA LEU A 424 -18.09 -6.89 -23.98
C LEU A 424 -19.57 -6.63 -23.64
N THR A 425 -20.06 -7.21 -22.54
CA THR A 425 -21.46 -7.05 -22.09
C THR A 425 -21.77 -5.64 -21.57
N SER A 426 -23.07 -5.30 -21.52
CA SER A 426 -23.63 -3.94 -21.57
C SER A 426 -23.49 -3.00 -20.36
N GLU A 427 -22.66 -3.29 -19.36
CA GLU A 427 -22.51 -2.38 -18.21
C GLU A 427 -21.44 -1.33 -18.52
N GLN A 428 -21.84 -0.06 -18.53
CA GLN A 428 -20.98 1.08 -18.88
C GLN A 428 -20.20 1.55 -17.64
N LEU A 429 -18.87 1.60 -17.75
CA LEU A 429 -17.99 2.20 -16.75
C LEU A 429 -17.91 3.73 -16.95
N VAL A 430 -17.92 4.53 -15.89
CA VAL A 430 -17.86 5.99 -16.00
C VAL A 430 -16.70 6.54 -15.19
N ALA A 431 -15.97 7.47 -15.79
CA ALA A 431 -14.96 8.28 -15.11
C ALA A 431 -15.51 9.70 -14.99
N ASP A 432 -15.39 10.29 -13.80
CA ASP A 432 -15.76 11.67 -13.51
C ASP A 432 -14.63 12.30 -12.70
N ALA A 433 -13.90 13.20 -13.35
CA ALA A 433 -12.74 13.88 -12.81
C ALA A 433 -13.10 15.14 -12.00
N GLY A 434 -14.39 15.49 -11.91
CA GLY A 434 -14.86 16.68 -11.20
C GLY A 434 -14.55 17.99 -11.93
N ALA A 435 -14.54 19.09 -11.17
CA ALA A 435 -14.36 20.43 -11.72
C ALA A 435 -12.88 20.80 -11.95
N ASN A 436 -12.66 21.88 -12.71
CA ASN A 436 -11.36 22.54 -12.82
C ASN A 436 -11.18 23.51 -11.66
N TYR A 437 -9.96 23.65 -11.14
CA TYR A 437 -9.66 24.48 -9.97
C TYR A 437 -8.48 25.42 -10.21
N THR A 438 -8.49 26.56 -9.52
CA THR A 438 -7.29 27.38 -9.27
C THR A 438 -6.86 27.16 -7.83
N ILE A 439 -5.62 26.78 -7.61
CA ILE A 439 -5.05 26.47 -6.29
C ILE A 439 -3.86 27.40 -5.97
N PRO A 440 -3.62 27.69 -4.69
CA PRO A 440 -2.42 28.43 -4.25
C PRO A 440 -1.13 27.63 -4.53
N ALA A 441 -0.06 28.33 -4.88
CA ALA A 441 1.27 27.72 -5.00
C ALA A 441 1.77 27.22 -3.64
N GLN A 442 2.72 26.29 -3.68
CA GLN A 442 3.34 25.68 -2.50
C GLN A 442 2.30 25.15 -1.49
N THR A 443 1.20 24.58 -1.96
CA THR A 443 0.11 24.07 -1.13
C THR A 443 -0.30 22.68 -1.61
N PRO A 444 -0.48 21.68 -0.73
CA PRO A 444 -0.90 20.36 -1.17
C PRO A 444 -2.37 20.38 -1.61
N PHE A 445 -2.71 19.48 -2.52
CA PHE A 445 -4.07 19.31 -3.02
C PHE A 445 -4.39 17.84 -3.22
N MET A 446 -5.68 17.52 -3.35
CA MET A 446 -6.13 16.16 -3.60
C MET A 446 -7.09 16.10 -4.78
N LEU A 447 -6.97 15.06 -5.59
CA LEU A 447 -7.94 14.77 -6.64
C LEU A 447 -8.83 13.62 -6.17
N THR A 448 -10.12 13.71 -6.44
CA THR A 448 -11.08 12.69 -6.03
C THR A 448 -11.92 12.32 -7.23
N ALA A 449 -11.88 11.05 -7.64
CA ALA A 449 -12.80 10.55 -8.64
C ALA A 449 -14.22 10.57 -8.06
N LEU A 450 -15.15 11.27 -8.72
CA LEU A 450 -16.53 11.33 -8.25
C LEU A 450 -17.17 9.97 -8.50
N GLN A 451 -17.65 9.33 -7.44
CA GLN A 451 -18.30 8.03 -7.56
C GLN A 451 -19.58 8.18 -8.37
N THR A 452 -19.72 7.32 -9.38
CA THR A 452 -20.93 7.28 -10.19
C THR A 452 -21.70 6.01 -9.84
N GLU A 453 -23.03 6.12 -9.79
CA GLU A 453 -23.93 4.98 -9.52
C GLU A 453 -23.76 3.83 -10.54
N ASN A 454 -23.11 4.10 -11.67
CA ASN A 454 -22.84 3.15 -12.74
C ASN A 454 -21.54 2.36 -12.55
N ASN A 455 -20.69 2.73 -11.59
CA ASN A 455 -19.44 2.02 -11.35
C ASN A 455 -19.67 0.83 -10.41
N PRO A 456 -19.31 -0.40 -10.84
CA PRO A 456 -19.41 -1.56 -9.96
C PRO A 456 -18.40 -1.46 -8.80
N GLU A 457 -18.64 -2.19 -7.70
CA GLU A 457 -17.64 -2.38 -6.65
C GLU A 457 -16.33 -2.97 -7.21
N GLY A 458 -15.19 -2.72 -6.56
CA GLY A 458 -13.89 -3.29 -6.96
C GLY A 458 -13.24 -2.67 -8.20
N VAL A 459 -13.80 -1.58 -8.74
CA VAL A 459 -13.11 -0.75 -9.74
C VAL A 459 -11.85 -0.14 -9.15
N THR A 460 -10.85 0.05 -10.00
CA THR A 460 -9.60 0.72 -9.63
C THR A 460 -9.51 2.07 -10.35
N TYR A 461 -8.90 3.03 -9.65
CA TYR A 461 -8.73 4.41 -10.04
C TYR A 461 -7.24 4.71 -10.18
N ASN A 462 -6.90 5.54 -11.17
CA ASN A 462 -5.57 6.07 -11.36
C ASN A 462 -5.64 7.55 -11.75
N TRP A 463 -4.90 8.39 -11.04
CA TRP A 463 -4.78 9.82 -11.31
C TRP A 463 -3.33 10.14 -11.70
N GLU A 464 -3.16 10.70 -12.90
CA GLU A 464 -1.85 10.91 -13.50
C GLU A 464 -1.74 12.29 -14.13
N GLN A 465 -0.61 12.97 -13.90
CA GLN A 465 -0.29 14.19 -14.61
C GLN A 465 0.07 13.84 -16.07
N TYR A 466 -0.46 14.58 -17.04
CA TYR A 466 -0.04 14.45 -18.43
C TYR A 466 -0.09 15.81 -19.15
N PHE A 467 0.42 15.85 -20.38
CA PHE A 467 0.45 17.04 -21.24
C PHE A 467 -0.32 16.74 -22.52
N GLU A 468 -1.16 17.67 -22.95
CA GLU A 468 -1.98 17.48 -24.16
C GLU A 468 -1.37 18.25 -25.34
N TYR A 469 -0.95 17.53 -26.38
CA TYR A 469 -0.51 18.16 -27.63
C TYR A 469 -1.73 18.48 -28.51
N ILE A 470 -2.49 19.54 -28.19
CA ILE A 470 -3.49 20.09 -29.12
C ILE A 470 -2.92 21.29 -29.89
N ASN A 471 -3.19 21.28 -31.18
CA ASN A 471 -2.87 22.36 -32.11
C ASN A 471 -3.83 23.57 -31.96
N PHE A 472 -3.23 24.77 -31.78
CA PHE A 472 -3.69 26.13 -32.12
C PHE A 472 -4.43 27.07 -31.13
N THR A 473 -4.78 26.73 -29.88
CA THR A 473 -5.32 27.77 -28.95
C THR A 473 -4.84 27.72 -27.49
N GLU A 474 -4.53 26.55 -26.92
CA GLU A 474 -3.94 26.38 -25.58
C GLU A 474 -2.91 25.25 -25.64
N HIS A 475 -1.66 25.56 -26.03
CA HIS A 475 -0.59 24.57 -26.07
C HIS A 475 0.07 24.49 -24.70
N ASP A 476 0.10 23.31 -24.08
CA ASP A 476 0.98 23.09 -22.94
C ASP A 476 2.42 23.27 -23.42
N PRO A 477 3.30 23.99 -22.68
CA PRO A 477 4.70 24.07 -23.04
C PRO A 477 5.29 22.66 -23.09
N THR A 478 6.17 22.41 -24.06
CA THR A 478 6.94 21.16 -24.09
C THR A 478 7.62 20.98 -22.73
N PRO A 479 7.43 19.84 -22.05
CA PRO A 479 8.01 19.64 -20.72
C PRO A 479 9.54 19.73 -20.82
N SER A 480 10.14 20.50 -19.90
CA SER A 480 11.59 20.49 -19.72
C SER A 480 12.05 19.12 -19.23
N PRO A 481 13.18 18.59 -19.74
CA PRO A 481 13.73 17.35 -19.21
C PRO A 481 14.24 17.53 -17.78
N SER A 482 14.46 16.41 -17.09
CA SER A 482 15.38 16.36 -15.95
C SER A 482 16.70 15.71 -16.37
N ALA A 483 17.78 16.08 -15.69
CA ALA A 483 19.11 15.50 -15.83
C ALA A 483 19.70 15.07 -14.47
N SER A 484 18.99 15.32 -13.36
CA SER A 484 19.45 14.98 -12.01
C SER A 484 18.30 14.72 -11.05
N ALA A 485 18.61 14.01 -9.94
CA ALA A 485 17.66 13.80 -8.84
C ALA A 485 17.13 15.11 -8.22
N THR A 486 17.96 16.17 -8.22
CA THR A 486 17.59 17.47 -7.66
C THR A 486 16.51 18.14 -8.50
N GLU A 487 16.68 18.18 -9.82
CA GLU A 487 15.70 18.76 -10.74
C GLU A 487 14.35 18.03 -10.71
N MET A 488 14.34 16.73 -10.39
CA MET A 488 13.11 15.94 -10.21
C MET A 488 12.35 16.28 -8.92
N ALA A 489 12.96 17.03 -8.00
CA ALA A 489 12.34 17.48 -6.76
C ALA A 489 11.96 18.97 -6.81
N GLU A 490 12.14 19.64 -7.96
CA GLU A 490 11.92 21.07 -8.15
C GLU A 490 10.91 21.32 -9.28
N ASP A 491 10.02 22.29 -9.06
CA ASP A 491 9.12 22.81 -10.10
C ASP A 491 9.80 23.96 -10.85
N ASP A 492 10.02 23.79 -12.15
CA ASP A 492 10.58 24.81 -13.03
C ASP A 492 9.53 25.50 -13.93
N GLY A 493 8.24 25.22 -13.69
CA GLY A 493 7.14 25.75 -14.48
C GLY A 493 6.67 24.86 -15.62
N THR A 494 7.46 23.87 -16.05
CA THR A 494 7.11 23.03 -17.22
C THR A 494 7.30 21.53 -16.99
N ARG A 495 8.22 21.10 -16.12
CA ARG A 495 8.48 19.70 -15.81
C ARG A 495 7.26 18.99 -15.21
N PRO A 496 7.01 17.71 -15.49
CA PRO A 496 6.09 16.89 -14.71
C PRO A 496 6.58 16.76 -13.27
N LEU A 497 5.66 16.91 -12.32
CA LEU A 497 5.96 16.99 -10.88
C LEU A 497 5.60 15.71 -10.14
N PHE A 498 4.67 14.92 -10.68
CA PHE A 498 4.06 13.78 -10.01
C PHE A 498 4.30 12.49 -10.79
N ARG A 499 4.93 11.52 -10.13
CA ARG A 499 5.11 10.16 -10.63
C ARG A 499 3.78 9.43 -10.64
N SER A 500 3.68 8.42 -11.50
CA SER A 500 2.54 7.53 -11.51
C SER A 500 2.66 6.45 -10.43
N PHE A 501 1.50 5.91 -10.04
CA PHE A 501 1.35 4.80 -9.12
C PHE A 501 0.38 3.79 -9.70
N LYS A 502 0.42 2.56 -9.20
CA LYS A 502 -0.51 1.51 -9.63
C LYS A 502 -1.97 1.91 -9.36
N PRO A 503 -2.92 1.45 -10.20
CA PRO A 503 -4.33 1.64 -9.93
C PRO A 503 -4.75 1.05 -8.59
N VAL A 504 -5.47 1.82 -7.78
CA VAL A 504 -5.94 1.44 -6.43
C VAL A 504 -7.45 1.58 -6.32
N THR A 505 -8.07 0.97 -5.31
CA THR A 505 -9.52 1.09 -5.07
C THR A 505 -9.91 2.42 -4.42
N ASP A 506 -8.94 3.13 -3.82
CA ASP A 506 -9.16 4.46 -3.27
C ASP A 506 -9.32 5.48 -4.42
N PRO A 507 -10.44 6.22 -4.51
CA PRO A 507 -10.64 7.23 -5.54
C PRO A 507 -9.84 8.53 -5.30
N VAL A 508 -9.19 8.68 -4.15
CA VAL A 508 -8.48 9.89 -3.74
C VAL A 508 -6.98 9.79 -4.03
N ARG A 509 -6.43 10.84 -4.63
CA ARG A 509 -4.99 11.01 -4.86
C ARG A 509 -4.49 12.32 -4.23
N TYR A 510 -3.64 12.20 -3.22
CA TYR A 510 -2.95 13.34 -2.60
C TYR A 510 -1.70 13.73 -3.41
N LEU A 511 -1.49 15.04 -3.59
CA LEU A 511 -0.44 15.63 -4.42
C LEU A 511 0.22 16.82 -3.68
N PRO A 512 1.51 16.72 -3.29
CA PRO A 512 2.32 15.50 -3.32
C PRO A 512 1.76 14.41 -2.38
N ALA A 513 2.30 13.19 -2.47
CA ALA A 513 1.85 12.07 -1.64
C ALA A 513 1.69 12.45 -0.14
N LEU A 514 0.62 11.97 0.50
CA LEU A 514 0.24 12.36 1.86
C LEU A 514 1.38 12.14 2.88
N ASP A 515 2.19 11.09 2.71
CA ASP A 515 3.36 10.82 3.56
C ASP A 515 4.41 11.94 3.56
N LEU A 516 4.49 12.74 2.49
CA LEU A 516 5.36 13.91 2.41
C LEU A 516 4.74 15.09 3.15
N VAL A 517 3.43 15.30 2.97
CA VAL A 517 2.67 16.37 3.63
C VAL A 517 2.72 16.22 5.15
N LEU A 518 2.54 14.99 5.66
CA LEU A 518 2.58 14.69 7.09
C LEU A 518 3.96 14.92 7.73
N ARG A 519 5.04 14.83 6.95
CA ARG A 519 6.41 15.12 7.39
C ARG A 519 6.71 16.63 7.45
N GLY A 520 5.89 17.45 6.82
CA GLY A 520 5.98 18.91 6.87
C GLY A 520 5.85 19.58 5.50
N GLN A 521 5.48 20.86 5.55
CA GLN A 521 5.33 21.69 4.35
C GLN A 521 6.65 21.80 3.58
N GLY A 522 6.59 21.67 2.25
CA GLY A 522 7.77 21.80 1.37
C GLY A 522 8.69 20.58 1.35
N ILE A 523 8.38 19.50 2.07
CA ILE A 523 9.12 18.23 1.95
C ILE A 523 8.77 17.55 0.63
N THR A 524 9.78 17.22 -0.18
CA THR A 524 9.62 16.62 -1.51
C THR A 524 10.41 15.31 -1.64
N ARG A 525 10.15 14.56 -2.71
CA ARG A 525 11.02 13.47 -3.18
C ARG A 525 11.02 13.45 -4.70
N LYS A 526 11.89 12.63 -5.30
CA LYS A 526 11.93 12.47 -6.76
C LYS A 526 10.54 12.13 -7.31
N GLY A 527 10.04 12.95 -8.24
CA GLY A 527 8.73 12.78 -8.84
C GLY A 527 7.55 13.04 -7.91
N GLU A 528 7.76 13.75 -6.78
CA GLU A 528 6.68 14.27 -5.93
C GLU A 528 7.12 15.61 -5.37
N THR A 529 6.67 16.69 -5.98
CA THR A 529 7.03 18.05 -5.55
C THR A 529 5.82 18.98 -5.53
N TYR A 530 5.91 20.03 -4.73
CA TYR A 530 4.88 21.07 -4.68
C TYR A 530 5.00 21.95 -5.93
N PRO A 531 3.87 22.28 -6.59
CA PRO A 531 3.87 23.33 -7.60
C PRO A 531 4.26 24.66 -6.96
N THR A 532 5.34 25.29 -7.43
CA THR A 532 5.87 26.56 -6.87
C THR A 532 5.68 27.73 -7.82
N THR A 533 5.25 27.46 -9.04
CA THR A 533 5.08 28.45 -10.12
C THR A 533 3.61 28.59 -10.54
N SER A 534 3.27 29.71 -11.18
CA SER A 534 1.96 29.88 -11.81
C SER A 534 1.90 29.09 -13.11
N ARG A 535 1.20 27.95 -13.11
CA ARG A 535 1.16 27.02 -14.25
C ARG A 535 -0.12 26.19 -14.29
N LEU A 536 -0.46 25.71 -15.48
CA LEU A 536 -1.48 24.70 -15.68
C LEU A 536 -0.89 23.30 -15.46
N LEU A 537 -1.60 22.50 -14.67
CA LEU A 537 -1.36 21.07 -14.46
C LEU A 537 -2.60 20.32 -14.95
N ARG A 538 -2.44 19.40 -15.89
CA ARG A 538 -3.53 18.54 -16.35
C ARG A 538 -3.40 17.17 -15.72
N PHE A 539 -4.52 16.66 -15.24
CA PHE A 539 -4.60 15.33 -14.66
C PHE A 539 -5.64 14.51 -15.42
N GLY A 540 -5.25 13.30 -15.78
CA GLY A 540 -6.14 12.31 -16.33
C GLY A 540 -6.57 11.34 -15.25
N LEU A 541 -7.86 11.05 -15.21
CA LEU A 541 -8.46 9.98 -14.43
C LEU A 541 -8.66 8.76 -15.34
N SER A 542 -8.20 7.59 -14.92
CA SER A 542 -8.62 6.31 -15.49
C SER A 542 -9.34 5.46 -14.45
N VAL A 543 -10.48 4.92 -14.83
CA VAL A 543 -11.29 3.98 -14.04
C VAL A 543 -11.32 2.66 -14.78
N ARG A 544 -10.96 1.56 -14.11
CA ARG A 544 -10.91 0.21 -14.68
C ARG A 544 -11.81 -0.73 -13.91
N ASP A 545 -12.42 -1.67 -14.62
CA ASP A 545 -13.10 -2.81 -14.00
C ASP A 545 -12.18 -4.04 -13.86
N ASN A 546 -10.92 -3.92 -14.29
CA ASN A 546 -9.90 -4.99 -14.34
C ASN A 546 -10.27 -6.19 -15.23
N MET A 547 -11.34 -6.11 -16.03
CA MET A 547 -11.82 -7.14 -16.96
C MET A 547 -11.86 -6.66 -18.42
N GLY A 548 -11.20 -5.54 -18.71
CA GLY A 548 -11.04 -4.98 -20.04
C GLY A 548 -11.93 -3.78 -20.38
N ARG A 549 -12.67 -3.25 -19.40
CA ARG A 549 -13.35 -1.95 -19.53
C ARG A 549 -12.55 -0.88 -18.81
N ILE A 550 -12.36 0.22 -19.52
CA ILE A 550 -11.67 1.39 -19.01
C ILE A 550 -12.40 2.67 -19.45
N ALA A 551 -12.71 3.53 -18.49
CA ALA A 551 -13.24 4.86 -18.71
C ALA A 551 -12.19 5.90 -18.32
N THR A 552 -12.20 7.07 -18.97
CA THR A 552 -11.28 8.15 -18.64
C THR A 552 -11.97 9.50 -18.66
N ASP A 553 -11.47 10.41 -17.84
CA ASP A 553 -11.86 11.81 -17.81
C ASP A 553 -10.65 12.68 -17.43
N GLN A 554 -10.77 14.01 -17.46
CA GLN A 554 -9.67 14.92 -17.18
C GLN A 554 -10.08 16.12 -16.31
N ALA A 555 -9.14 16.58 -15.48
CA ALA A 555 -9.28 17.83 -14.72
C ALA A 555 -8.09 18.76 -15.00
N LYS A 556 -8.37 20.07 -15.04
CA LYS A 556 -7.38 21.15 -15.17
C LYS A 556 -7.20 21.84 -13.83
N ILE A 557 -5.97 21.82 -13.31
CA ILE A 557 -5.59 22.47 -12.06
C ILE A 557 -4.61 23.60 -12.37
N THR A 558 -5.02 24.84 -12.13
CA THR A 558 -4.17 26.02 -12.32
C THR A 558 -3.54 26.39 -10.98
N THR A 559 -2.22 26.34 -10.90
CA THR A 559 -1.50 26.86 -9.73
C THR A 559 -1.27 28.36 -9.91
N THR A 560 -1.37 29.16 -8.85
CA THR A 560 -1.04 30.60 -8.85
C THR A 560 -0.09 30.97 -7.72
N THR A 561 0.91 31.80 -8.02
CA THR A 561 1.81 32.41 -7.01
C THR A 561 1.20 33.66 -6.35
N GLU A 562 0.00 34.08 -6.73
CA GLU A 562 -0.71 35.22 -6.11
C GLU A 562 -1.29 34.86 -4.72
N ALA A 563 -1.37 33.56 -4.41
CA ALA A 563 -1.80 33.01 -3.13
C ALA A 563 -0.91 31.82 -2.73
N GLY A 564 -0.88 31.54 -1.43
CA GLY A 564 -0.11 30.46 -0.82
C GLY A 564 1.24 30.88 -0.22
N PRO A 565 1.88 29.98 0.54
CA PRO A 565 1.40 28.65 0.91
C PRO A 565 0.28 28.71 1.95
N PHE A 566 -0.79 27.93 1.78
CA PHE A 566 -1.81 27.75 2.81
C PHE A 566 -1.31 26.74 3.85
N ILE A 567 -1.12 27.18 5.10
CA ILE A 567 -0.49 26.38 6.16
C ILE A 567 -1.20 26.51 7.50
N THR A 568 -1.16 25.44 8.29
CA THR A 568 -1.66 25.45 9.68
C THR A 568 -0.64 26.07 10.62
N ILE A 569 -1.12 26.80 11.64
CA ILE A 569 -0.29 27.38 12.71
C ILE A 569 -0.59 26.69 14.04
N LEU A 570 -1.88 26.56 14.41
CA LEU A 570 -2.34 25.82 15.59
C LEU A 570 -3.44 24.83 15.20
N PRO A 571 -3.49 23.64 15.82
CA PRO A 571 -2.56 23.10 16.82
C PRO A 571 -1.17 22.76 16.25
N ASP A 572 -0.15 22.85 17.13
CA ASP A 572 1.25 22.50 16.87
C ASP A 572 1.70 21.28 17.70
N ASN A 573 2.97 20.86 17.56
CA ASN A 573 3.51 19.69 18.28
C ASN A 573 3.51 19.80 19.82
N ASN A 574 3.35 21.00 20.37
CA ASN A 574 3.30 21.22 21.81
C ASN A 574 1.85 21.39 22.31
N THR A 575 0.88 21.30 21.40
CA THR A 575 -0.51 21.49 21.74
C THR A 575 -1.06 20.24 22.41
N LEU A 576 -1.64 20.46 23.59
CA LEU A 576 -2.39 19.46 24.35
C LEU A 576 -3.83 19.95 24.49
N TRP A 577 -4.78 19.17 23.99
CA TRP A 577 -6.21 19.47 24.07
C TRP A 577 -6.89 18.59 25.10
N HIS A 578 -7.37 19.22 26.18
CA HIS A 578 -8.20 18.59 27.21
C HIS A 578 -9.70 18.66 26.91
N ASP A 579 -10.56 18.03 27.71
CA ASP A 579 -12.00 18.33 27.67
C ASP A 579 -12.22 19.79 28.10
N GLN A 580 -12.49 20.66 27.13
CA GLN A 580 -12.64 22.10 27.33
C GLN A 580 -13.72 22.66 26.41
N SER A 581 -14.22 23.86 26.73
CA SER A 581 -15.38 24.43 26.02
C SER A 581 -15.10 24.80 24.57
N GLU A 582 -13.86 25.16 24.24
CA GLU A 582 -13.48 25.58 22.88
C GLU A 582 -12.02 25.20 22.56
N TYR A 583 -11.75 24.84 21.31
CA TYR A 583 -10.42 24.46 20.80
C TYR A 583 -9.97 25.45 19.74
N SER A 584 -8.83 26.11 19.96
CA SER A 584 -8.30 27.13 19.06
C SER A 584 -7.69 26.54 17.80
N LEU A 585 -8.05 27.09 16.65
CA LEU A 585 -7.50 26.76 15.35
C LEU A 585 -6.93 28.03 14.70
N GLU A 586 -5.71 27.97 14.18
CA GLU A 586 -5.06 29.08 13.47
C GLU A 586 -4.35 28.60 12.21
N TRP A 587 -4.41 29.39 11.16
CA TRP A 587 -3.77 29.10 9.87
C TRP A 587 -3.42 30.40 9.13
N ASP A 588 -2.47 30.32 8.22
CA ASP A 588 -2.19 31.43 7.29
C ASP A 588 -3.18 31.35 6.11
N VAL A 589 -4.03 32.37 5.98
CA VAL A 589 -4.98 32.48 4.86
C VAL A 589 -4.24 32.62 3.53
N ALA A 590 -3.06 33.25 3.52
CA ALA A 590 -2.18 33.39 2.36
C ALA A 590 -2.91 33.82 1.06
N ASN A 591 -3.81 34.81 1.14
CA ASN A 591 -4.66 35.31 0.05
C ASN A 591 -5.54 34.26 -0.64
N THR A 592 -5.73 33.08 -0.05
CA THR A 592 -6.55 32.01 -0.64
C THR A 592 -8.04 32.34 -0.67
N ASP A 593 -8.50 33.23 0.20
CA ASP A 593 -9.86 33.75 0.30
C ASP A 593 -10.22 34.74 -0.83
N ALA A 594 -9.21 35.29 -1.51
CA ALA A 594 -9.39 36.23 -2.60
C ALA A 594 -9.22 35.58 -3.99
N ALA A 595 -9.63 36.31 -5.02
CA ALA A 595 -9.34 35.91 -6.40
C ALA A 595 -7.82 35.83 -6.64
N PRO A 596 -7.33 34.84 -7.40
CA PRO A 596 -8.12 33.94 -8.25
C PRO A 596 -8.48 32.59 -7.59
N VAL A 597 -8.11 32.34 -6.32
CA VAL A 597 -8.39 31.07 -5.61
C VAL A 597 -9.82 31.00 -5.07
N ASN A 598 -10.31 32.10 -4.45
CA ASN A 598 -11.68 32.29 -3.95
C ASN A 598 -12.17 31.27 -2.90
N CYS A 599 -11.30 30.75 -2.04
CA CYS A 599 -11.68 29.85 -0.96
C CYS A 599 -12.32 30.60 0.21
N SER A 600 -13.65 30.72 0.21
CA SER A 600 -14.37 31.50 1.22
C SER A 600 -14.48 30.82 2.59
N ALA A 601 -14.39 29.49 2.64
CA ALA A 601 -14.55 28.71 3.86
C ALA A 601 -13.74 27.40 3.82
N ILE A 602 -13.48 26.84 5.01
CA ILE A 602 -12.77 25.59 5.21
C ILE A 602 -13.59 24.57 5.99
N ASP A 603 -13.30 23.30 5.75
CA ASP A 603 -13.75 22.15 6.51
C ASP A 603 -12.56 21.56 7.29
N VAL A 604 -12.81 21.08 8.50
CA VAL A 604 -11.80 20.55 9.43
C VAL A 604 -12.06 19.08 9.66
N TYR A 605 -11.11 18.24 9.27
CA TYR A 605 -11.13 16.79 9.50
C TYR A 605 -10.10 16.40 10.55
N LEU A 606 -10.42 15.42 11.38
CA LEU A 606 -9.53 14.84 12.39
C LEU A 606 -9.06 13.45 11.96
N SER A 607 -7.76 13.21 12.09
CA SER A 607 -7.19 11.88 12.25
C SER A 607 -6.79 11.68 13.71
N LYS A 608 -6.96 10.45 14.21
CA LYS A 608 -6.51 10.03 15.55
C LYS A 608 -5.41 8.96 15.50
N THR A 609 -5.03 8.54 14.30
CA THR A 609 -4.17 7.39 14.05
C THR A 609 -2.87 7.84 13.39
N ALA A 610 -1.80 7.09 13.64
CA ALA A 610 -0.47 7.38 13.10
C ALA A 610 -0.40 7.27 11.56
N ASP A 611 -1.33 6.53 10.93
CA ASP A 611 -1.47 6.45 9.48
C ASP A 611 -2.24 7.64 8.86
N ALA A 612 -2.71 8.57 9.69
CA ALA A 612 -3.36 9.81 9.28
C ALA A 612 -4.64 9.64 8.43
N SER A 613 -5.55 8.74 8.83
CA SER A 613 -6.88 8.62 8.21
C SER A 613 -7.79 9.80 8.59
N PHE A 614 -8.10 10.68 7.63
CA PHE A 614 -8.96 11.86 7.81
C PHE A 614 -10.43 11.56 7.51
N ASP A 615 -11.03 10.63 8.26
CA ASP A 615 -12.41 10.18 8.08
C ASP A 615 -13.45 10.95 8.90
N THR A 616 -13.00 11.73 9.89
CA THR A 616 -13.88 12.38 10.88
C THR A 616 -13.98 13.88 10.62
N LEU A 617 -15.12 14.34 10.11
CA LEU A 617 -15.42 15.77 9.97
C LEU A 617 -15.76 16.38 11.35
N LEU A 618 -14.98 17.35 11.80
CA LEU A 618 -15.21 18.07 13.06
C LEU A 618 -16.08 19.32 12.86
N ALA A 619 -15.79 20.06 11.79
CA ALA A 619 -16.51 21.29 11.48
C ALA A 619 -16.45 21.56 9.98
N SER A 620 -17.46 22.24 9.46
CA SER A 620 -17.58 22.56 8.03
C SER A 620 -17.98 24.01 7.83
N ASN A 621 -17.65 24.59 6.69
CA ASN A 621 -17.98 25.97 6.32
C ASN A 621 -17.49 27.01 7.36
N ILE A 622 -16.32 26.78 7.95
CA ILE A 622 -15.67 27.79 8.80
C ILE A 622 -15.13 28.91 7.90
N PRO A 623 -15.44 30.19 8.14
CA PRO A 623 -14.89 31.29 7.33
C PRO A 623 -13.37 31.24 7.23
N ASN A 624 -12.84 31.41 6.02
CA ASN A 624 -11.39 31.40 5.77
C ASN A 624 -10.72 32.71 6.24
N THR A 625 -10.73 32.95 7.56
CA THR A 625 -10.27 34.22 8.17
C THR A 625 -8.99 34.08 9.00
N GLY A 626 -8.34 32.91 8.97
CA GLY A 626 -7.04 32.65 9.62
C GLY A 626 -7.13 32.17 11.07
N SER A 627 -8.31 32.19 11.67
CA SER A 627 -8.55 31.61 12.99
C SER A 627 -10.01 31.22 13.18
N ALA A 628 -10.23 30.20 14.01
CA ALA A 628 -11.54 29.74 14.42
C ALA A 628 -11.47 29.04 15.78
N LYS A 629 -12.64 28.71 16.33
CA LYS A 629 -12.77 27.88 17.52
C LYS A 629 -13.70 26.71 17.25
N LEU A 630 -13.28 25.50 17.59
CA LEU A 630 -14.12 24.30 17.54
C LEU A 630 -14.81 24.13 18.89
N SER A 631 -16.06 23.68 18.89
CA SER A 631 -16.89 23.56 20.11
C SER A 631 -16.96 22.15 20.69
N SER A 632 -16.39 21.16 20.01
CA SER A 632 -16.39 19.77 20.46
C SER A 632 -15.29 18.95 19.81
N LEU A 633 -14.77 17.97 20.53
CA LEU A 633 -13.92 16.89 20.01
C LEU A 633 -14.59 15.51 20.20
N PRO A 634 -14.21 14.50 19.40
CA PRO A 634 -14.61 13.12 19.67
C PRO A 634 -14.00 12.61 20.98
N SER A 635 -14.74 11.80 21.73
CA SER A 635 -14.32 11.24 23.04
C SER A 635 -13.25 10.14 22.91
N ALA A 636 -12.04 10.49 22.47
CA ALA A 636 -10.93 9.54 22.34
C ALA A 636 -9.58 10.22 22.57
N GLN A 637 -8.85 9.76 23.60
CA GLN A 637 -7.46 10.15 23.85
C GLN A 637 -6.55 9.60 22.75
N THR A 638 -5.62 10.42 22.27
CA THR A 638 -4.59 10.00 21.32
C THR A 638 -3.43 10.99 21.32
N SER A 639 -2.21 10.48 21.17
CA SER A 639 -1.01 11.29 20.91
C SER A 639 -0.66 11.39 19.43
N ASN A 640 -1.57 10.93 18.56
CA ASN A 640 -1.39 10.94 17.10
C ASN A 640 -2.44 11.82 16.42
N ALA A 641 -2.96 12.84 17.11
CA ALA A 641 -3.99 13.68 16.55
C ALA A 641 -3.41 14.55 15.44
N ARG A 642 -4.13 14.68 14.33
CA ARG A 642 -3.83 15.62 13.25
C ARG A 642 -5.12 16.22 12.72
N LEU A 643 -5.10 17.50 12.39
CA LEU A 643 -6.20 18.14 11.69
C LEU A 643 -5.82 18.41 10.23
N MET A 644 -6.78 18.17 9.34
CA MET A 644 -6.72 18.63 7.95
C MET A 644 -7.71 19.78 7.78
N LEU A 645 -7.18 20.93 7.39
CA LEU A 645 -7.96 22.11 6.99
C LEU A 645 -8.05 22.09 5.47
N LYS A 646 -9.24 21.76 4.96
CA LYS A 646 -9.51 21.65 3.52
C LYS A 646 -10.40 22.81 3.10
N CYS A 647 -10.14 23.44 1.95
CA CYS A 647 -11.10 24.39 1.41
C CYS A 647 -12.45 23.70 1.10
N SER A 648 -13.58 24.28 1.51
CA SER A 648 -14.90 23.63 1.38
C SER A 648 -15.34 23.45 -0.08
N ASP A 649 -14.93 24.34 -0.99
CA ASP A 649 -15.29 24.33 -2.41
C ASP A 649 -14.09 24.28 -3.37
N ASN A 650 -12.91 23.94 -2.84
CA ASN A 650 -11.67 23.76 -3.61
C ASN A 650 -10.95 22.48 -3.14
N ILE A 651 -9.85 22.13 -3.79
CA ILE A 651 -9.16 20.84 -3.61
C ILE A 651 -7.88 20.92 -2.79
N PHE A 652 -7.43 22.12 -2.45
CA PHE A 652 -6.24 22.32 -1.63
C PHE A 652 -6.54 22.18 -0.15
N TYR A 653 -5.53 21.83 0.63
CA TYR A 653 -5.65 21.64 2.07
C TYR A 653 -4.32 21.95 2.78
N ALA A 654 -4.34 21.97 4.10
CA ALA A 654 -3.16 21.95 4.97
C ALA A 654 -3.38 20.94 6.09
N VAL A 655 -2.29 20.40 6.65
CA VAL A 655 -2.35 19.41 7.75
C VAL A 655 -1.48 19.89 8.90
N THR A 656 -2.01 19.81 10.11
CA THR A 656 -1.24 20.12 11.32
C THR A 656 -0.13 19.11 11.53
N PRO A 657 0.92 19.48 12.26
CA PRO A 657 1.73 18.48 12.94
C PRO A 657 0.91 17.57 13.85
N GLU A 658 1.53 16.49 14.31
CA GLU A 658 0.99 15.65 15.39
C GLU A 658 0.87 16.48 16.66
N PHE A 659 -0.24 16.32 17.38
CA PHE A 659 -0.50 16.92 18.68
C PHE A 659 -1.29 15.95 19.57
N ASP A 660 -1.45 16.30 20.85
CA ASP A 660 -2.07 15.42 21.84
C ASP A 660 -3.52 15.84 22.13
N ILE A 661 -4.41 14.86 22.16
CA ILE A 661 -5.77 14.99 22.70
C ILE A 661 -5.85 14.10 23.94
N ASP A 662 -6.13 14.70 25.09
CA ASP A 662 -6.39 13.99 26.33
C ASP A 662 -7.80 14.29 26.84
N VAL A 663 -8.70 13.31 26.74
CA VAL A 663 -10.09 13.48 27.16
C VAL A 663 -10.32 13.18 28.65
N GLN A 664 -9.26 13.00 29.46
CA GLN A 664 -9.42 13.02 30.91
C GLN A 664 -9.54 14.47 31.39
N SER A 665 -10.66 14.77 32.08
CA SER A 665 -10.79 16.00 32.85
C SER A 665 -9.78 15.96 33.99
N ASN A 666 -8.90 16.97 34.10
CA ASN A 666 -8.12 17.19 35.32
C ASN A 666 -9.08 17.23 36.52
N ARG A 667 -8.75 16.52 37.59
CA ARG A 667 -9.53 16.44 38.83
C ARG A 667 -8.70 17.09 39.92
N SER A 668 -9.27 18.08 40.60
CA SER A 668 -8.56 18.83 41.63
C SER A 668 -7.92 17.92 42.69
N PRO A 669 -6.75 18.31 43.24
CA PRO A 669 -6.04 17.52 44.23
C PRO A 669 -6.85 17.37 45.52
N ILE A 670 -6.54 16.33 46.28
CA ILE A 670 -7.17 16.04 47.57
C ILE A 670 -6.15 16.32 48.68
N ALA A 671 -6.35 17.42 49.39
CA ALA A 671 -5.59 17.77 50.60
C ALA A 671 -6.25 17.15 51.86
N VAL A 672 -5.45 16.57 52.75
CA VAL A 672 -5.90 15.88 53.97
C VAL A 672 -5.24 16.51 55.20
N ASP A 673 -6.06 16.86 56.21
CA ASP A 673 -5.56 17.48 57.44
C ASP A 673 -4.47 16.66 58.15
N ASP A 674 -3.51 17.37 58.74
CA ASP A 674 -2.35 16.82 59.46
C ASP A 674 -2.37 17.13 60.96
N GLU A 675 -1.63 16.33 61.72
CA GLU A 675 -1.41 16.58 63.15
C GLU A 675 0.07 16.48 63.53
N LEU A 676 0.53 17.41 64.36
CA LEU A 676 1.87 17.42 64.97
C LEU A 676 1.77 17.62 66.47
N SER A 677 2.50 16.80 67.25
CA SER A 677 2.68 17.01 68.69
C SER A 677 4.14 17.24 69.04
N LEU A 678 4.41 18.25 69.85
CA LEU A 678 5.76 18.67 70.21
C LEU A 678 5.80 19.24 71.63
N ASN A 679 7.00 19.37 72.20
CA ASN A 679 7.18 19.98 73.51
C ASN A 679 7.38 21.51 73.42
N GLU A 680 6.95 22.26 74.43
CA GLU A 680 7.25 23.69 74.56
C GLU A 680 8.75 23.96 74.42
N ASN A 681 9.13 25.05 73.77
CA ASN A 681 10.53 25.40 73.49
C ASN A 681 11.31 24.41 72.60
N SER A 682 10.63 23.52 71.86
CA SER A 682 11.28 22.72 70.81
C SER A 682 11.89 23.61 69.73
N SER A 683 12.96 23.14 69.09
CA SER A 683 13.48 23.78 67.89
C SER A 683 12.51 23.66 66.71
N ALA A 684 12.80 24.39 65.62
CA ALA A 684 12.08 24.25 64.36
C ALA A 684 11.96 22.77 63.95
N THR A 685 10.73 22.35 63.67
CA THR A 685 10.39 21.00 63.23
C THR A 685 9.84 21.09 61.81
N GLU A 686 10.35 20.26 60.92
CA GLU A 686 9.90 20.12 59.53
C GLU A 686 8.81 19.04 59.44
N ILE A 687 7.74 19.34 58.71
CA ILE A 687 6.57 18.48 58.50
C ILE A 687 6.33 18.35 57.01
N ASP A 688 6.38 17.11 56.53
CA ASP A 688 5.96 16.74 55.18
C ASP A 688 4.43 16.56 55.17
N VAL A 689 3.73 17.67 54.96
CA VAL A 689 2.26 17.72 54.89
C VAL A 689 1.71 17.14 53.58
N LEU A 690 2.57 16.84 52.61
CA LEU A 690 2.16 16.23 51.33
C LEU A 690 2.08 14.69 51.43
N ALA A 691 2.56 14.11 52.53
CA ALA A 691 2.70 12.65 52.66
C ALA A 691 1.36 11.88 52.66
N ASN A 692 0.26 12.55 53.02
CA ASN A 692 -1.11 12.02 53.05
C ASN A 692 -2.02 12.66 51.99
N ASP A 693 -1.51 13.61 51.22
CA ASP A 693 -2.21 14.26 50.11
C ASP A 693 -2.10 13.40 48.84
N SER A 694 -3.07 13.53 47.93
CA SER A 694 -3.09 12.75 46.69
C SER A 694 -3.79 13.49 45.57
N ASP A 695 -3.37 13.23 44.34
CA ASP A 695 -4.12 13.62 43.16
C ASP A 695 -4.91 12.42 42.59
N PRO A 696 -6.19 12.58 42.22
CA PRO A 696 -6.93 11.53 41.53
C PRO A 696 -6.35 11.13 40.18
N ASP A 697 -5.60 12.01 39.51
CA ASP A 697 -4.95 11.79 38.22
C ASP A 697 -3.55 11.18 38.42
N GLU A 698 -3.34 10.02 37.80
CA GLU A 698 -2.11 9.25 38.02
C GLU A 698 -0.89 9.97 37.43
N ASN A 699 0.13 10.19 38.27
CA ASN A 699 1.45 10.80 38.00
C ASN A 699 1.56 12.33 38.14
N ASP A 700 0.52 13.02 38.58
CA ASP A 700 0.61 14.45 38.91
C ASP A 700 1.41 14.68 40.20
N SER A 701 2.24 15.72 40.21
CA SER A 701 3.03 16.12 41.38
C SER A 701 2.33 17.23 42.17
N LEU A 702 2.45 17.17 43.50
CA LEU A 702 1.85 18.15 44.41
C LEU A 702 2.93 19.04 45.03
N ARG A 703 2.63 20.34 45.16
CA ARG A 703 3.48 21.30 45.86
C ARG A 703 2.68 22.25 46.74
N ILE A 704 3.30 22.74 47.81
CA ILE A 704 2.73 23.77 48.69
C ILE A 704 2.95 25.15 48.06
N VAL A 705 1.86 25.89 47.84
CA VAL A 705 1.90 27.22 47.19
C VAL A 705 1.56 28.37 48.12
N ALA A 706 0.83 28.10 49.20
CA ALA A 706 0.50 29.12 50.19
C ALA A 706 0.36 28.52 51.60
N VAL A 707 0.76 29.30 52.60
CA VAL A 707 0.56 28.99 54.01
C VAL A 707 0.07 30.23 54.74
N THR A 708 -1.03 30.07 55.49
CA THR A 708 -1.59 31.11 56.37
C THR A 708 -1.57 30.61 57.81
N TYR A 709 -1.05 31.43 58.71
CA TYR A 709 -0.88 31.08 60.11
C TYR A 709 -1.09 32.30 61.01
N GLU A 710 -1.91 32.14 62.04
CA GLU A 710 -2.15 33.13 63.08
C GLU A 710 -1.94 32.49 64.46
N GLY A 711 -0.77 32.69 65.05
CA GLY A 711 -0.42 32.14 66.36
C GLY A 711 0.79 32.85 66.98
N GLN A 712 1.30 32.30 68.09
CA GLN A 712 2.43 32.85 68.83
C GLN A 712 3.78 32.25 68.38
N GLY A 713 3.77 31.10 67.73
CA GLY A 713 4.93 30.47 67.11
C GLY A 713 5.39 31.14 65.81
N THR A 714 6.25 30.45 65.07
CA THR A 714 6.80 30.90 63.78
C THR A 714 6.68 29.79 62.75
N VAL A 715 6.13 30.11 61.57
CA VAL A 715 5.93 29.20 60.45
C VAL A 715 6.69 29.70 59.22
N THR A 716 7.40 28.79 58.56
CA THR A 716 7.97 28.99 57.21
C THR A 716 7.66 27.77 56.35
N PHE A 717 7.70 27.86 55.03
CA PHE A 717 7.46 26.72 54.15
C PHE A 717 8.34 26.75 52.90
N THR A 718 8.56 25.57 52.31
CA THR A 718 9.05 25.36 50.94
C THR A 718 7.92 24.76 50.09
N ASP A 719 8.20 24.44 48.83
CA ASP A 719 7.28 23.71 47.95
C ASP A 719 6.87 22.30 48.45
N SER A 720 7.52 21.78 49.50
CA SER A 720 7.41 20.38 49.92
C SER A 720 7.21 20.19 51.43
N VAL A 721 7.55 21.20 52.25
CA VAL A 721 7.61 21.04 53.71
C VAL A 721 7.16 22.33 54.41
N ILE A 722 6.40 22.19 55.50
CA ILE A 722 6.14 23.26 56.46
C ILE A 722 7.10 23.13 57.64
N SER A 723 7.69 24.22 58.09
CA SER A 723 8.52 24.27 59.30
C SER A 723 7.86 25.12 60.38
N TYR A 724 7.70 24.57 61.57
CA TYR A 724 7.10 25.26 62.73
C TYR A 724 8.03 25.31 63.93
N THR A 725 8.10 26.47 64.59
CA THR A 725 8.77 26.67 65.89
C THR A 725 7.78 27.25 66.91
N PRO A 726 7.58 26.63 68.08
CA PRO A 726 6.72 27.19 69.12
C PRO A 726 7.31 28.46 69.72
N ALA A 727 6.45 29.40 70.14
CA ALA A 727 6.90 30.52 70.97
C ALA A 727 7.48 30.01 72.29
N THR A 728 8.49 30.71 72.82
CA THR A 728 9.07 30.38 74.14
C THR A 728 7.99 30.36 75.22
N GLY A 729 7.82 29.22 75.89
CA GLY A 729 6.83 28.99 76.94
C GLY A 729 5.37 28.86 76.46
N PHE A 730 5.12 28.80 75.15
CA PHE A 730 3.79 28.52 74.61
C PHE A 730 3.41 27.06 74.87
N THR A 731 2.17 26.84 75.30
CA THR A 731 1.53 25.51 75.39
C THR A 731 0.09 25.66 74.93
N GLY A 732 -0.44 24.65 74.25
CA GLY A 732 -1.78 24.70 73.64
C GLY A 732 -1.77 24.27 72.18
N THR A 733 -2.89 24.48 71.50
CA THR A 733 -3.08 24.11 70.10
C THR A 733 -2.96 25.33 69.21
N GLU A 734 -2.23 25.20 68.11
CA GLU A 734 -2.22 26.17 67.01
C GLU A 734 -2.51 25.46 65.69
N THR A 735 -2.98 26.22 64.71
CA THR A 735 -3.40 25.68 63.41
C THR A 735 -2.73 26.45 62.28
N VAL A 736 -2.20 25.73 61.31
CA VAL A 736 -1.63 26.27 60.07
C VAL A 736 -2.53 25.82 58.92
N THR A 737 -3.05 26.76 58.13
CA THR A 737 -3.77 26.41 56.89
C THR A 737 -2.80 26.48 55.73
N TYR A 738 -2.73 25.42 54.92
CA TYR A 738 -1.89 25.37 53.73
C TYR A 738 -2.69 25.04 52.48
N GLN A 739 -2.15 25.42 51.33
CA GLN A 739 -2.74 25.19 50.03
C GLN A 739 -1.73 24.45 49.15
N ILE A 740 -2.18 23.34 48.58
CA ILE A 740 -1.43 22.55 47.61
C ILE A 740 -1.93 22.84 46.20
N GLU A 741 -1.04 22.73 45.22
CA GLU A 741 -1.30 22.91 43.79
C GLU A 741 -0.76 21.70 43.02
N ASP A 742 -1.55 21.20 42.07
CA ASP A 742 -1.13 20.17 41.11
C ASP A 742 -0.28 20.78 39.96
N ASP A 743 0.08 19.97 38.97
CA ASP A 743 0.84 20.45 37.80
C ASP A 743 -0.04 21.25 36.82
N SER A 744 -1.37 21.15 36.95
CA SER A 744 -2.39 21.84 36.16
C SER A 744 -2.81 23.19 36.74
N GLY A 745 -2.42 23.52 37.98
CA GLY A 745 -2.74 24.76 38.68
C GLY A 745 -4.03 24.73 39.50
N ASP A 746 -4.67 23.57 39.65
CA ASP A 746 -5.82 23.41 40.56
C ASP A 746 -5.33 23.26 41.99
N VAL A 747 -6.15 23.73 42.94
CA VAL A 747 -5.73 23.92 44.33
C VAL A 747 -6.68 23.32 45.35
N ALA A 748 -6.11 22.78 46.43
CA ALA A 748 -6.84 22.28 47.59
C ALA A 748 -6.22 22.80 48.89
N SER A 749 -7.01 22.85 49.96
CA SER A 749 -6.55 23.35 51.26
C SER A 749 -6.80 22.35 52.38
N ALA A 750 -5.86 22.28 53.30
CA ALA A 750 -5.93 21.47 54.51
C ALA A 750 -5.34 22.23 55.71
N VAL A 751 -5.53 21.67 56.90
CA VAL A 751 -5.09 22.25 58.17
C VAL A 751 -4.10 21.31 58.85
N LEU A 752 -2.92 21.85 59.17
CA LEU A 752 -1.98 21.24 60.11
C LEU A 752 -2.30 21.72 61.53
N THR A 753 -2.74 20.79 62.39
CA THR A 753 -3.02 21.03 63.80
C THR A 753 -1.81 20.69 64.66
N ILE A 754 -1.33 21.67 65.43
CA ILE A 754 -0.09 21.56 66.20
C ILE A 754 -0.41 21.63 67.68
N GLN A 755 -0.14 20.55 68.42
CA GLN A 755 -0.29 20.46 69.87
C GLN A 755 1.07 20.64 70.56
N VAL A 756 1.21 21.75 71.30
CA VAL A 756 2.41 22.08 72.07
C VAL A 756 2.22 21.70 73.53
N GLU A 757 2.90 20.65 73.96
CA GLU A 757 2.81 20.09 75.30
C GLU A 757 3.87 20.66 76.25
N LYS A 758 3.52 20.76 77.53
CA LYS A 758 4.42 21.28 78.55
C LYS A 758 5.54 20.28 78.87
N ILE A 759 6.79 20.73 79.00
CA ILE A 759 7.89 19.87 79.45
C ILE A 759 7.70 19.54 80.95
N PRO A 760 7.70 18.27 81.38
CA PRO A 760 7.64 17.91 82.79
C PRO A 760 8.91 18.37 83.53
N VAL A 761 8.76 19.13 84.62
CA VAL A 761 9.89 19.57 85.46
C VAL A 761 10.43 18.38 86.26
N VAL A 762 11.68 17.97 86.01
CA VAL A 762 12.40 17.00 86.86
C VAL A 762 13.11 17.76 87.99
N LEU A 763 12.75 17.49 89.26
CA LEU A 763 13.42 18.05 90.44
C LEU A 763 14.77 17.33 90.72
N PRO A 764 15.85 18.04 91.11
CA PRO A 764 17.14 17.41 91.42
C PRO A 764 17.21 16.88 92.86
N THR A 765 17.76 15.68 93.05
CA THR A 765 18.11 15.09 94.38
C THR A 765 19.62 15.20 94.69
N PRO A 766 20.02 15.28 95.98
CA PRO A 766 21.38 15.64 96.43
C PRO A 766 22.42 14.50 96.39
N SER A 767 23.69 14.89 96.58
CA SER A 767 24.92 14.13 96.30
C SER A 767 25.39 13.13 97.37
N GLY A 768 25.96 12.02 96.87
CA GLY A 768 27.21 11.42 97.37
C GLY A 768 27.14 10.24 98.36
N GLN A 769 27.57 9.04 97.92
CA GLN A 769 28.70 8.26 98.48
C GLN A 769 28.81 6.85 97.87
N ASN A 770 30.06 6.40 97.74
CA ASN A 770 30.56 5.11 97.26
C ASN A 770 29.96 3.86 97.93
N SER A 771 29.82 2.78 97.17
CA SER A 771 30.65 1.55 97.29
C SER A 771 30.07 0.44 96.40
N GLY A 772 30.96 -0.37 95.82
CA GLY A 772 30.60 -1.29 94.75
C GLY A 772 30.30 -2.73 95.16
N ASN A 773 30.09 -3.49 94.09
CA ASN A 773 30.25 -4.93 93.92
C ASN A 773 29.20 -5.86 94.55
N GLY A 774 28.67 -6.76 93.72
CA GLY A 774 28.12 -8.04 94.16
C GLY A 774 26.77 -8.37 93.54
N GLY A 775 26.75 -9.27 92.56
CA GLY A 775 25.54 -9.69 91.86
C GLY A 775 24.60 -10.55 92.70
N GLY A 776 23.51 -10.99 92.07
CA GLY A 776 22.77 -12.16 92.53
C GLY A 776 21.26 -12.00 92.57
N SER A 777 20.64 -12.43 91.47
CA SER A 777 19.48 -13.33 91.44
C SER A 777 18.10 -12.90 91.99
N ALA A 778 17.14 -12.99 91.08
CA ALA A 778 15.92 -13.81 91.15
C ALA A 778 14.64 -13.23 91.77
N GLY A 779 13.58 -13.34 90.95
CA GLY A 779 12.19 -13.55 91.35
C GLY A 779 11.29 -12.32 91.19
N GLY A 780 10.29 -12.29 90.31
CA GLY A 780 9.82 -13.32 89.39
C GLY A 780 8.43 -12.98 88.79
N VAL A 781 8.04 -13.85 87.84
CA VAL A 781 6.66 -14.37 87.61
C VAL A 781 5.70 -13.36 86.94
N THR A 782 5.18 -13.52 85.71
CA THR A 782 4.47 -14.63 85.02
C THR A 782 4.31 -14.18 83.54
N LEU A 783 4.26 -14.98 82.46
CA LEU A 783 3.46 -16.19 82.20
C LEU A 783 4.00 -16.95 80.95
N LEU A 784 3.78 -18.27 81.00
CA LEU A 784 4.01 -19.39 80.09
C LEU A 784 3.35 -19.26 78.68
N THR A 785 3.99 -19.61 77.55
CA THR A 785 4.01 -20.92 76.80
C THR A 785 2.61 -21.48 76.42
N LEU A 786 2.29 -21.93 75.20
CA LEU A 786 2.79 -23.13 74.47
C LEU A 786 2.14 -23.29 73.08
N LEU A 787 2.88 -23.97 72.16
CA LEU A 787 2.49 -24.93 71.08
C LEU A 787 1.52 -24.47 69.94
N CYS A 788 1.59 -24.92 68.68
CA CYS A 788 2.18 -26.12 68.04
C CYS A 788 2.27 -25.97 66.48
N CYS A 789 3.23 -26.69 65.88
CA CYS A 789 3.30 -27.39 64.56
C CYS A 789 2.34 -27.06 63.39
N TRP A 790 2.85 -26.80 62.17
CA TRP A 790 3.26 -27.75 61.07
C TRP A 790 2.10 -28.31 60.20
N LEU A 791 2.33 -28.35 58.87
CA LEU A 791 1.69 -29.15 57.78
C LEU A 791 0.47 -28.61 56.98
N VAL A 792 0.77 -28.26 55.71
CA VAL A 792 0.31 -28.95 54.47
C VAL A 792 -1.03 -28.59 53.79
N ARG A 793 -0.86 -28.26 52.49
CA ARG A 793 -1.68 -28.60 51.30
C ARG A 793 -3.05 -27.92 51.05
N ARG A 794 -3.03 -27.18 49.93
CA ARG A 794 -3.65 -27.51 48.62
C ARG A 794 -5.16 -27.29 48.43
N LEU A 795 -5.42 -26.80 47.21
CA LEU A 795 -6.60 -26.87 46.35
C LEU A 795 -7.56 -25.67 46.45
N TYR A 796 -7.68 -24.84 45.41
CA TYR A 796 -8.24 -25.02 44.04
C TYR A 796 -9.70 -24.56 43.98
N VAL A 797 -10.08 -24.12 42.78
CA VAL A 797 -11.43 -23.79 42.25
C VAL A 797 -11.79 -22.30 42.38
N ALA A 798 -12.37 -21.62 41.39
CA ALA A 798 -12.42 -21.66 39.92
C ALA A 798 -13.40 -20.52 39.53
N ASN A 799 -13.21 -19.97 38.33
CA ASN A 799 -14.21 -19.33 37.46
C ASN A 799 -15.15 -18.26 38.02
N ASN A 800 -14.96 -17.02 37.55
CA ASN A 800 -15.61 -16.55 36.33
C ASN A 800 -14.74 -15.52 35.61
#